data_AF-A0A6C2UQ98-F1
#
_entry.id   AF-A0A6C2UQ98-F1
#
_cell.length_a   1.000
_cell.length_b   1.000
_cell.length_c   1.000
_cell.angle_alpha   90.00
_cell.angle_beta   90.00
_cell.angle_gamma   90.00
#
_symmetry.space_group_name_H-M   'P 1'
#
loop_
_entity.id
_entity.type
_entity.pdbx_description
1 polymer ?
#
loop_
_entity_poly.entity_id
_entity_poly.type
_entity_poly.pdbx_seq_one_letter_code
_entity_poly.pdbx_strand_id
1 'polypeptide(L)'
;MKPIFKIMLCILGASASSSLSAPLKDVYAEDFLMGTALGSRGVNHQYVYPMRQNKKERDVVAREFNCITAENLMKMEYLQPKEGFFNFDQADEFMAFCEESGLAVVGHALVWHSQTPDWLFKDDAGNPVTREVLIERMRNHIHTVVGRYKGRIKYWDVVNEAIDTKMVVDESLPLDEEGNPQKKRVAFYRDSPWLQIIGEDYIELAFRFAHEADPEARLLYNDYSMANRAKVEFAAGMVRGLKAKGVPIHGVGMQAHWQLDYPEIEQLQDSIDILAATGLKVSITELDIGVLPRASEYHGADVNRREELRAELNPYSNSIPMEVLNEQAEKYRAVFEVFRKNSEHIERVTVWGVSDRYTWKANWPVPGRTAYPLLFDRNFQPKPAYYALQKPNIVVIICDDLNDSIAGMGGHPQASTPNIDRLAKRGVRFTNAASNCPLCGPSRASLWSGLHPTTTGYYGYKQQINHWKKNPKLGTAATLFEHFTANGYRNFATGKIHHNGHEDFSIFENSDGFPGFGTKGNFGPLPNDGKPENLQQGVLPPWMPAKLRKEGGWGDGFGPIQDLKPYGDEYGWTMFYDGKPWQFRNGHDRDPMPDEVCAAEAVAFLEKKHEAPFLLTIGFTRPHSPWYAPQEYFDLFPLESVELAPILENDAADCAKILTEQEDIAQPWGWEKYRTIMNNGGDEQLRKWTQAYLACVAFVDDQTGKVLDALEQSPYAANTIIVFTSDHGYHMGEKEYLFKYSPWEESVRIPLVVSGPGVATNQACTTPVSLIDLYPTFIDYARLPEPHKLDGFSLRPLLEHPEVGKWDGPAFSLAASASTVPVEQNVPANAADQHFSLRTERYRYIHCRNGEEELYDHRNDPHEWKNLAGNPESEQVLRAFRCELKKVILVD
;
A
#
# COMPACT_ATOMS: atom_id res chain seq x y z
N MET A 1 23.04 14.71 43.62
CA MET A 1 22.35 13.58 44.27
C MET A 1 21.79 12.69 43.15
N LYS A 2 22.20 11.41 43.09
CA LYS A 2 21.75 10.46 42.06
C LYS A 2 20.26 10.12 42.27
N PRO A 3 19.38 10.14 41.25
CA PRO A 3 18.03 9.62 41.39
C PRO A 3 18.02 8.11 41.10
N ILE A 4 17.24 7.42 41.93
CA ILE A 4 17.07 5.96 41.98
C ILE A 4 16.06 5.56 40.89
N PHE A 5 16.49 4.75 39.92
CA PHE A 5 15.62 4.05 38.99
C PHE A 5 14.81 2.98 39.75
N LYS A 6 13.48 3.16 39.84
CA LYS A 6 12.56 2.07 40.21
C LYS A 6 12.19 1.30 38.95
N ILE A 7 12.73 0.10 38.83
CA ILE A 7 12.31 -0.90 37.84
C ILE A 7 10.93 -1.40 38.25
N MET A 8 9.90 -1.04 37.47
CA MET A 8 8.57 -1.63 37.58
C MET A 8 8.54 -2.87 36.69
N LEU A 9 8.54 -4.04 37.32
CA LEU A 9 8.47 -5.34 36.67
C LEU A 9 7.02 -5.55 36.20
N CYS A 10 6.69 -5.16 34.97
CA CYS A 10 5.42 -5.51 34.34
C CYS A 10 5.44 -6.97 33.91
N ILE A 11 4.59 -7.78 34.54
CA ILE A 11 4.31 -9.16 34.15
C ILE A 11 3.58 -9.11 32.81
N LEU A 12 4.30 -9.38 31.72
CA LEU A 12 3.75 -9.56 30.38
C LEU A 12 2.96 -10.88 30.33
N GLY A 13 1.64 -10.75 30.42
CA GLY A 13 0.67 -11.81 30.18
C GLY A 13 -0.44 -11.29 29.27
N ALA A 14 -0.10 -10.70 28.14
CA ALA A 14 -1.07 -10.38 27.09
C ALA A 14 -1.02 -11.49 26.04
N SER A 15 -1.99 -12.40 26.08
CA SER A 15 -2.31 -13.23 24.93
C SER A 15 -2.78 -12.30 23.81
N ALA A 16 -1.92 -12.03 22.83
CA ALA A 16 -2.32 -11.38 21.59
C ALA A 16 -3.38 -12.26 20.89
N SER A 17 -4.66 -11.92 21.08
CA SER A 17 -5.72 -12.46 20.22
C SER A 17 -5.65 -11.67 18.91
N SER A 18 -5.14 -12.32 17.86
CA SER A 18 -5.05 -11.80 16.50
C SER A 18 -6.33 -11.05 16.08
N SER A 19 -6.20 -9.77 15.71
CA SER A 19 -7.22 -8.99 15.04
C SER A 19 -7.50 -9.63 13.68
N LEU A 20 -8.73 -10.10 13.46
CA LEU A 20 -9.03 -10.84 12.24
C LEU A 20 -9.50 -9.84 11.19
N SER A 21 -8.59 -9.51 10.26
CA SER A 21 -8.94 -8.96 8.95
C SER A 21 -9.99 -9.85 8.26
N ALA A 22 -10.56 -9.39 7.15
CA ALA A 22 -11.43 -10.24 6.35
C ALA A 22 -10.74 -11.59 6.03
N PRO A 23 -11.44 -12.74 6.16
CA PRO A 23 -10.86 -14.02 5.78
C PRO A 23 -10.39 -14.04 4.32
N LEU A 24 -9.30 -14.76 4.02
CA LEU A 24 -8.75 -14.81 2.66
C LEU A 24 -9.78 -15.26 1.62
N LYS A 25 -10.63 -16.25 1.95
CA LYS A 25 -11.73 -16.71 1.09
C LYS A 25 -12.73 -15.60 0.72
N ASP A 26 -12.90 -14.60 1.58
CA ASP A 26 -13.81 -13.48 1.33
C ASP A 26 -13.10 -12.37 0.55
N VAL A 27 -11.80 -12.15 0.82
CA VAL A 27 -10.96 -11.18 0.08
C VAL A 27 -10.86 -11.53 -1.41
N TYR A 28 -10.80 -12.82 -1.74
CA TYR A 28 -10.66 -13.34 -3.11
C TYR A 28 -11.93 -14.02 -3.64
N ALA A 29 -13.09 -13.82 -3.00
CA ALA A 29 -14.34 -14.54 -3.33
C ALA A 29 -14.76 -14.37 -4.80
N GLU A 30 -14.54 -13.18 -5.37
CA GLU A 30 -14.85 -12.86 -6.77
C GLU A 30 -13.73 -13.25 -7.75
N ASP A 31 -12.53 -13.57 -7.24
CA ASP A 31 -11.36 -13.89 -8.05
C ASP A 31 -11.24 -15.41 -8.28
N PHE A 32 -11.14 -16.20 -7.19
CA PHE A 32 -10.93 -17.65 -7.24
C PHE A 32 -11.18 -18.32 -5.87
N LEU A 33 -11.28 -19.66 -5.86
CA LEU A 33 -11.32 -20.40 -4.60
C LEU A 33 -9.97 -20.30 -3.87
N MET A 34 -10.01 -19.92 -2.59
CA MET A 34 -8.86 -19.96 -1.70
C MET A 34 -8.80 -21.30 -0.97
N GLY A 35 -7.73 -22.05 -1.25
CA GLY A 35 -7.51 -23.38 -0.72
C GLY A 35 -6.29 -23.53 0.18
N THR A 36 -6.29 -24.59 0.96
CA THR A 36 -5.10 -25.06 1.69
C THR A 36 -4.99 -26.58 1.62
N ALA A 37 -3.83 -27.13 2.00
CA ALA A 37 -3.63 -28.57 2.13
C ALA A 37 -3.57 -28.97 3.60
N LEU A 38 -4.28 -30.06 3.93
CA LEU A 38 -4.27 -30.63 5.27
C LEU A 38 -3.97 -32.13 5.15
N GLY A 39 -2.98 -32.59 5.90
CA GLY A 39 -2.66 -34.01 6.01
C GLY A 39 -1.92 -34.32 7.29
N SER A 40 -1.16 -35.41 7.34
CA SER A 40 -0.56 -35.95 8.56
C SER A 40 0.86 -35.44 8.80
N ARG A 41 1.33 -35.48 10.05
CA ARG A 41 2.76 -35.44 10.36
C ARG A 41 3.03 -36.30 11.58
N GLY A 42 3.99 -37.22 11.48
CA GLY A 42 4.60 -37.87 12.64
C GLY A 42 3.93 -39.15 13.15
N VAL A 43 3.15 -39.88 12.34
CA VAL A 43 2.68 -41.21 12.73
C VAL A 43 3.39 -42.28 11.89
N ASN A 44 4.31 -43.01 12.52
CA ASN A 44 4.92 -44.21 11.96
C ASN A 44 3.86 -45.32 11.93
N HIS A 45 3.00 -45.33 10.92
CA HIS A 45 2.07 -46.43 10.67
C HIS A 45 2.19 -46.88 9.22
N GLN A 46 2.38 -48.19 9.01
CA GLN A 46 2.72 -48.75 7.70
C GLN A 46 1.64 -48.54 6.62
N TYR A 47 0.39 -48.26 7.03
CA TYR A 47 -0.77 -48.17 6.12
C TYR A 47 -1.81 -47.11 6.52
N VAL A 48 -1.45 -46.17 7.42
CA VAL A 48 -2.38 -45.12 7.89
C VAL A 48 -1.67 -43.78 7.86
N TYR A 49 -2.26 -42.84 7.14
CA TYR A 49 -1.87 -41.43 7.15
C TYR A 49 -2.98 -40.67 7.87
N PRO A 50 -2.84 -40.33 9.17
CA PRO A 50 -3.97 -39.79 9.91
C PRO A 50 -4.19 -38.30 9.66
N MET A 51 -5.43 -37.86 9.54
CA MET A 51 -5.74 -36.44 9.46
C MET A 51 -5.28 -35.72 10.74
N ARG A 52 -4.59 -34.58 10.62
CA ARG A 52 -4.17 -33.77 11.78
C ARG A 52 -5.39 -33.23 12.53
N GLN A 53 -5.40 -33.47 13.85
CA GLN A 53 -6.50 -33.10 14.76
C GLN A 53 -6.27 -31.78 15.53
N ASN A 54 -5.32 -30.95 15.11
CA ASN A 54 -5.01 -29.71 15.82
C ASN A 54 -6.17 -28.72 15.69
N LYS A 55 -6.81 -28.36 16.81
CA LYS A 55 -7.95 -27.42 16.80
C LYS A 55 -7.60 -26.06 16.18
N LYS A 56 -6.45 -25.47 16.52
CA LYS A 56 -6.05 -24.16 15.97
C LYS A 56 -5.87 -24.22 14.45
N GLU A 57 -5.26 -25.30 13.94
CA GLU A 57 -5.14 -25.53 12.50
C GLU A 57 -6.51 -25.58 11.83
N ARG A 58 -7.44 -26.36 12.38
CA ARG A 58 -8.82 -26.48 11.86
C ARG A 58 -9.60 -25.16 11.93
N ASP A 59 -9.43 -24.39 13.00
CA ASP A 59 -10.04 -23.06 13.14
C ASP A 59 -9.54 -22.10 12.05
N VAL A 60 -8.23 -22.11 11.75
CA VAL A 60 -7.66 -21.33 10.63
C VAL A 60 -8.23 -21.82 9.29
N VAL A 61 -8.28 -23.14 9.07
CA VAL A 61 -8.82 -23.72 7.83
C VAL A 61 -10.26 -23.25 7.58
N ALA A 62 -11.14 -23.42 8.56
CA ALA A 62 -12.57 -23.08 8.43
C ALA A 62 -12.78 -21.57 8.27
N ARG A 63 -11.96 -20.75 8.93
CA ARG A 63 -12.04 -19.30 8.77
C ARG A 63 -11.56 -18.85 7.40
N GLU A 64 -10.36 -19.24 6.99
CA GLU A 64 -9.63 -18.58 5.91
C GLU A 64 -9.88 -19.14 4.51
N PHE A 65 -10.27 -20.41 4.41
CA PHE A 65 -10.31 -21.13 3.14
C PHE A 65 -11.72 -21.62 2.82
N ASN A 66 -12.02 -21.75 1.52
CA ASN A 66 -13.26 -22.33 1.00
C ASN A 66 -12.99 -23.59 0.14
N CYS A 67 -11.73 -24.02 0.06
CA CYS A 67 -11.29 -25.23 -0.61
C CYS A 67 -10.20 -25.94 0.18
N ILE A 68 -10.10 -27.27 0.07
CA ILE A 68 -9.10 -28.05 0.78
C ILE A 68 -8.62 -29.24 -0.05
N THR A 69 -7.31 -29.46 -0.03
CA THR A 69 -6.66 -30.61 -0.67
C THR A 69 -6.25 -31.62 0.38
N ALA A 70 -6.50 -32.90 0.11
CA ALA A 70 -6.25 -34.00 1.05
C ALA A 70 -4.76 -34.32 1.28
N GLU A 71 -3.82 -33.46 0.85
CA GLU A 71 -2.38 -33.71 0.87
C GLU A 71 -2.05 -35.14 0.40
N ASN A 72 -1.50 -36.00 1.27
CA ASN A 72 -1.21 -37.39 0.93
C ASN A 72 -2.34 -38.38 1.27
N LEU A 73 -3.39 -37.98 2.00
CA LEU A 73 -4.43 -38.87 2.54
C LEU A 73 -5.12 -39.72 1.47
N MET A 74 -5.29 -39.17 0.27
CA MET A 74 -5.98 -39.80 -0.85
C MET A 74 -5.03 -40.35 -1.92
N LYS A 75 -3.73 -40.44 -1.64
CA LYS A 75 -2.78 -41.11 -2.55
C LYS A 75 -2.94 -42.63 -2.49
N MET A 76 -2.67 -43.29 -3.61
CA MET A 76 -2.91 -44.73 -3.79
C MET A 76 -2.23 -45.60 -2.73
N GLU A 77 -1.02 -45.24 -2.28
CA GLU A 77 -0.32 -46.00 -1.23
C GLU A 77 -1.09 -46.10 0.10
N TYR A 78 -1.94 -45.11 0.40
CA TYR A 78 -2.75 -45.12 1.62
C TYR A 78 -4.16 -45.63 1.39
N LEU A 79 -4.76 -45.30 0.24
CA LEU A 79 -6.12 -45.76 -0.07
C LEU A 79 -6.16 -47.23 -0.48
N GLN A 80 -5.14 -47.74 -1.18
CA GLN A 80 -5.09 -49.10 -1.70
C GLN A 80 -3.70 -49.74 -1.53
N PRO A 81 -3.22 -49.93 -0.28
CA PRO A 81 -1.88 -50.43 -0.04
C PRO A 81 -1.63 -51.87 -0.53
N LYS A 82 -2.70 -52.65 -0.77
CA LYS A 82 -2.65 -54.04 -1.24
C LYS A 82 -3.76 -54.31 -2.27
N GLU A 83 -3.53 -55.28 -3.14
CA GLU A 83 -4.53 -55.69 -4.14
C GLU A 83 -5.84 -56.10 -3.46
N GLY A 84 -6.96 -55.58 -3.97
CA GLY A 84 -8.30 -55.85 -3.45
C GLY A 84 -8.63 -55.26 -2.06
N PHE A 85 -7.71 -54.55 -1.41
CA PHE A 85 -7.94 -53.94 -0.10
C PHE A 85 -7.92 -52.41 -0.20
N PHE A 86 -9.02 -51.78 0.23
CA PHE A 86 -9.12 -50.33 0.33
C PHE A 86 -9.28 -49.87 1.79
N ASN A 87 -8.57 -48.82 2.17
CA ASN A 87 -8.69 -48.18 3.48
C ASN A 87 -9.23 -46.76 3.31
N PHE A 88 -10.48 -46.54 3.71
CA PHE A 88 -11.17 -45.25 3.58
C PHE A 88 -11.32 -44.49 4.89
N ASP A 89 -10.95 -45.07 6.04
CA ASP A 89 -11.29 -44.50 7.36
C ASP A 89 -10.85 -43.04 7.50
N GLN A 90 -9.60 -42.74 7.12
CA GLN A 90 -9.05 -41.38 7.21
C GLN A 90 -9.54 -40.44 6.12
N ALA A 91 -9.82 -40.97 4.93
CA ALA A 91 -10.38 -40.19 3.83
C ALA A 91 -11.85 -39.83 4.11
N ASP A 92 -12.62 -40.72 4.74
CA ASP A 92 -14.00 -40.47 5.16
C ASP A 92 -14.06 -39.46 6.32
N GLU A 93 -13.15 -39.56 7.29
CA GLU A 93 -13.00 -38.57 8.36
C GLU A 93 -12.67 -37.18 7.79
N PHE A 94 -11.74 -37.11 6.83
CA PHE A 94 -11.41 -35.88 6.12
C PHE A 94 -12.62 -35.31 5.38
N MET A 95 -13.36 -36.13 4.63
CA MET A 95 -14.57 -35.70 3.93
C MET A 95 -15.63 -35.17 4.89
N ALA A 96 -15.84 -35.83 6.03
CA ALA A 96 -16.80 -35.38 7.04
C ALA A 96 -16.44 -33.99 7.59
N PHE A 97 -15.16 -33.73 7.88
CA PHE A 97 -14.70 -32.40 8.28
C PHE A 97 -14.92 -31.35 7.18
N CYS A 98 -14.64 -31.71 5.92
CA CYS A 98 -14.82 -30.79 4.79
C CYS A 98 -16.29 -30.41 4.61
N GLU A 99 -17.19 -31.38 4.72
CA GLU A 99 -18.64 -31.17 4.61
C GLU A 99 -19.19 -30.34 5.77
N GLU A 100 -18.78 -30.65 7.01
CA GLU A 100 -19.14 -29.85 8.19
C GLU A 100 -18.66 -28.38 8.06
N SER A 101 -17.52 -28.18 7.41
CA SER A 101 -16.90 -26.86 7.23
C SER A 101 -17.31 -26.15 5.92
N GLY A 102 -18.13 -26.78 5.08
CA GLY A 102 -18.54 -26.23 3.78
C GLY A 102 -17.40 -26.05 2.77
N LEU A 103 -16.35 -26.86 2.84
CA LEU A 103 -15.16 -26.76 2.00
C LEU A 103 -15.32 -27.56 0.70
N ALA A 104 -15.00 -26.94 -0.44
CA ALA A 104 -14.84 -27.67 -1.68
C ALA A 104 -13.60 -28.59 -1.60
N VAL A 105 -13.75 -29.87 -1.96
CA VAL A 105 -12.68 -30.85 -1.80
C VAL A 105 -11.93 -31.10 -3.11
N VAL A 106 -10.61 -31.23 -2.99
CA VAL A 106 -9.70 -31.68 -4.04
C VAL A 106 -9.13 -33.04 -3.64
N GLY A 107 -9.45 -34.05 -4.44
CA GLY A 107 -8.84 -35.37 -4.34
C GLY A 107 -7.46 -35.37 -5.00
N HIS A 108 -6.44 -35.76 -4.25
CA HIS A 108 -5.04 -35.73 -4.66
C HIS A 108 -4.32 -37.00 -4.15
N ALA A 109 -3.78 -37.86 -5.01
CA ALA A 109 -3.89 -37.92 -6.47
C ALA A 109 -4.12 -39.37 -6.92
N LEU A 110 -4.84 -39.56 -8.04
CA LEU A 110 -5.28 -40.89 -8.49
C LEU A 110 -4.16 -41.71 -9.15
N VAL A 111 -3.35 -41.05 -9.98
CA VAL A 111 -2.21 -41.67 -10.67
C VAL A 111 -0.98 -40.79 -10.49
N TRP A 112 0.07 -41.35 -9.89
CA TRP A 112 1.34 -40.67 -9.70
C TRP A 112 2.50 -41.65 -9.86
N HIS A 113 3.69 -41.14 -10.20
CA HIS A 113 4.89 -41.97 -10.33
C HIS A 113 5.48 -42.34 -8.97
N SER A 114 5.14 -41.59 -7.92
CA SER A 114 5.59 -41.80 -6.54
C SER A 114 4.40 -42.17 -5.64
N GLN A 115 4.68 -42.70 -4.44
CA GLN A 115 3.67 -43.13 -3.46
C GLN A 115 2.55 -44.00 -4.07
N THR A 116 2.98 -44.91 -4.95
CA THR A 116 2.14 -45.92 -5.61
C THR A 116 2.69 -47.30 -5.23
N PRO A 117 1.89 -48.21 -4.66
CA PRO A 117 2.38 -49.50 -4.17
C PRO A 117 3.01 -50.38 -5.25
N ASP A 118 4.11 -51.04 -4.89
CA ASP A 118 4.84 -51.98 -5.76
C ASP A 118 3.98 -53.10 -6.35
N TRP A 119 2.98 -53.59 -5.60
CA TRP A 119 2.11 -54.68 -6.05
C TRP A 119 1.35 -54.32 -7.33
N LEU A 120 1.10 -53.03 -7.58
CA LEU A 120 0.35 -52.57 -8.73
C LEU A 120 1.07 -52.90 -10.04
N PHE A 121 2.39 -52.79 -10.05
CA PHE A 121 3.24 -52.95 -11.22
C PHE A 121 3.83 -54.35 -11.38
N LYS A 122 3.78 -55.17 -10.32
CA LYS A 122 4.46 -56.47 -10.28
C LYS A 122 3.49 -57.63 -10.15
N ASP A 123 3.87 -58.78 -10.71
CA ASP A 123 3.24 -60.07 -10.44
C ASP A 123 3.80 -60.70 -9.15
N ASP A 124 3.28 -61.87 -8.76
CA ASP A 124 3.73 -62.61 -7.56
C ASP A 124 5.21 -63.04 -7.63
N ALA A 125 5.79 -63.07 -8.83
CA ALA A 125 7.21 -63.37 -9.05
C ALA A 125 8.10 -62.11 -9.09
N GLY A 126 7.51 -60.92 -8.94
CA GLY A 126 8.20 -59.63 -8.95
C GLY A 126 8.49 -59.05 -10.35
N ASN A 127 7.97 -59.67 -11.42
CA ASN A 127 8.13 -59.17 -12.79
C ASN A 127 7.09 -58.09 -13.11
N PRO A 128 7.38 -57.14 -14.02
CA PRO A 128 6.38 -56.20 -14.52
C PRO A 128 5.15 -56.92 -15.07
N VAL A 129 3.96 -56.48 -14.67
CA VAL A 129 2.70 -57.01 -15.21
C VAL A 129 2.48 -56.61 -16.66
N THR A 130 1.53 -57.26 -17.34
CA THR A 130 1.15 -56.86 -18.71
C THR A 130 0.40 -55.52 -18.71
N ARG A 131 0.39 -54.87 -19.89
CA ARG A 131 -0.37 -53.64 -20.13
C ARG A 131 -1.83 -53.76 -19.71
N GLU A 132 -2.49 -54.85 -20.08
CA GLU A 132 -3.90 -55.09 -19.80
C GLU A 132 -4.17 -55.22 -18.29
N VAL A 133 -3.28 -55.90 -17.56
CA VAL A 133 -3.38 -56.05 -16.10
C VAL A 133 -3.22 -54.69 -15.41
N LEU A 134 -2.24 -53.87 -15.82
CA LEU A 134 -2.05 -52.56 -15.22
C LEU A 134 -3.20 -51.59 -15.54
N ILE A 135 -3.75 -51.64 -16.76
CA ILE A 135 -4.94 -50.86 -17.13
C ILE A 135 -6.13 -51.25 -16.25
N GLU A 136 -6.38 -52.55 -16.05
CA GLU A 136 -7.49 -53.01 -15.21
C GLU A 136 -7.31 -52.64 -13.74
N ARG A 137 -6.08 -52.75 -13.21
CA ARG A 137 -5.76 -52.30 -11.84
C ARG A 137 -5.97 -50.79 -11.68
N MET A 138 -5.54 -49.99 -12.65
CA MET A 138 -5.77 -48.54 -12.67
C MET A 138 -7.27 -48.21 -12.75
N ARG A 139 -8.01 -48.89 -13.63
CA ARG A 139 -9.46 -48.75 -13.77
C ARG A 139 -10.17 -49.07 -12.46
N ASN A 140 -9.85 -50.20 -11.84
CA ASN A 140 -10.44 -50.62 -10.56
C ASN A 140 -10.20 -49.60 -9.45
N HIS A 141 -8.96 -49.13 -9.31
CA HIS A 141 -8.61 -48.10 -8.33
C HIS A 141 -9.44 -46.82 -8.54
N ILE A 142 -9.40 -46.26 -9.75
CA ILE A 142 -10.07 -45.00 -10.08
C ILE A 142 -11.57 -45.13 -9.89
N HIS A 143 -12.20 -46.18 -10.42
CA HIS A 143 -13.65 -46.39 -10.27
C HIS A 143 -14.07 -46.57 -8.81
N THR A 144 -13.26 -47.27 -8.01
CA THR A 144 -13.59 -47.49 -6.59
C THR A 144 -13.45 -46.20 -5.78
N VAL A 145 -12.34 -45.47 -5.95
CA VAL A 145 -12.07 -44.24 -5.18
C VAL A 145 -12.96 -43.09 -5.63
N VAL A 146 -13.00 -42.78 -6.93
CA VAL A 146 -13.84 -41.69 -7.47
C VAL A 146 -15.31 -42.03 -7.29
N GLY A 147 -15.72 -43.28 -7.53
CA GLY A 147 -17.11 -43.72 -7.36
C GLY A 147 -17.60 -43.61 -5.91
N ARG A 148 -16.75 -43.87 -4.92
CA ARG A 148 -17.10 -43.71 -3.48
C ARG A 148 -17.47 -42.26 -3.15
N TYR A 149 -16.76 -41.30 -3.72
CA TYR A 149 -16.91 -39.88 -3.43
C TYR A 149 -17.65 -39.09 -4.52
N LYS A 150 -18.38 -39.80 -5.40
CA LYS A 150 -19.11 -39.22 -6.52
C LYS A 150 -20.02 -38.07 -6.07
N GLY A 151 -19.88 -36.92 -6.71
CA GLY A 151 -20.63 -35.69 -6.42
C GLY A 151 -20.22 -34.98 -5.13
N ARG A 152 -19.27 -35.51 -4.35
CA ARG A 152 -18.78 -34.92 -3.09
C ARG A 152 -17.41 -34.27 -3.24
N ILE A 153 -16.58 -34.76 -4.16
CA ILE A 153 -15.27 -34.16 -4.49
C ILE A 153 -15.40 -33.34 -5.77
N LYS A 154 -15.04 -32.04 -5.68
CA LYS A 154 -15.20 -31.09 -6.78
C LYS A 154 -14.07 -31.22 -7.81
N TYR A 155 -12.85 -31.46 -7.35
CA TYR A 155 -11.65 -31.53 -8.20
C TYR A 155 -10.90 -32.84 -7.97
N TRP A 156 -10.40 -33.45 -9.04
CA TRP A 156 -9.45 -34.55 -8.97
C TRP A 156 -8.17 -34.19 -9.71
N ASP A 157 -7.04 -34.27 -9.01
CA ASP A 157 -5.73 -34.36 -9.65
C ASP A 157 -5.59 -35.80 -10.15
N VAL A 158 -5.91 -36.00 -11.43
CA VAL A 158 -6.04 -37.33 -12.04
C VAL A 158 -4.66 -37.94 -12.28
N VAL A 159 -3.79 -37.16 -12.92
CA VAL A 159 -2.39 -37.55 -13.17
C VAL A 159 -1.49 -36.46 -12.61
N ASN A 160 -0.57 -36.86 -11.74
CA ASN A 160 0.40 -35.98 -11.10
C ASN A 160 1.81 -36.21 -11.69
N GLU A 161 2.50 -35.13 -12.05
CA GLU A 161 3.95 -35.10 -12.34
C GLU A 161 4.44 -36.09 -13.43
N ALA A 162 3.69 -36.17 -14.54
CA ALA A 162 4.03 -37.01 -15.68
C ALA A 162 5.11 -36.41 -16.58
N ILE A 163 5.53 -35.16 -16.36
CA ILE A 163 6.53 -34.48 -17.18
C ILE A 163 7.79 -34.21 -16.35
N ASP A 164 8.95 -34.45 -16.94
CA ASP A 164 10.24 -34.06 -16.38
C ASP A 164 11.03 -33.19 -17.37
N THR A 165 12.11 -32.56 -16.88
CA THR A 165 12.97 -31.71 -17.70
C THR A 165 14.44 -32.05 -17.52
N LYS A 166 15.22 -31.83 -18.57
CA LYS A 166 16.68 -31.96 -18.53
C LYS A 166 17.34 -30.87 -19.35
N MET A 167 18.59 -30.54 -19.02
CA MET A 167 19.44 -29.71 -19.87
C MET A 167 20.07 -30.59 -20.95
N VAL A 168 19.98 -30.15 -22.20
CA VAL A 168 20.63 -30.77 -23.36
C VAL A 168 21.47 -29.72 -24.06
N VAL A 169 22.55 -30.15 -24.72
CA VAL A 169 23.34 -29.26 -25.57
C VAL A 169 22.45 -28.76 -26.71
N ASP A 170 22.47 -27.44 -26.93
CA ASP A 170 21.82 -26.83 -28.08
C ASP A 170 22.83 -26.65 -29.21
N GLU A 171 22.91 -27.66 -30.08
CA GLU A 171 23.83 -27.64 -31.23
C GLU A 171 23.51 -26.52 -32.25
N SER A 172 22.37 -25.83 -32.10
CA SER A 172 21.99 -24.70 -32.97
C SER A 172 22.50 -23.33 -32.49
N LEU A 173 23.02 -23.24 -31.26
CA LEU A 173 23.58 -22.01 -30.71
C LEU A 173 25.10 -21.98 -30.85
N PRO A 174 25.73 -20.79 -31.00
CA PRO A 174 27.18 -20.67 -30.97
C PRO A 174 27.73 -21.09 -29.61
N LEU A 175 29.03 -21.41 -29.53
CA LEU A 175 29.71 -21.60 -28.25
C LEU A 175 29.63 -20.31 -27.40
N ASP A 176 29.64 -20.43 -26.08
CA ASP A 176 29.73 -19.26 -25.19
C ASP A 176 31.09 -18.56 -25.28
N GLU A 177 31.26 -17.45 -24.55
CA GLU A 177 32.50 -16.65 -24.56
C GLU A 177 33.72 -17.46 -24.09
N GLU A 178 33.51 -18.52 -23.30
CA GLU A 178 34.55 -19.45 -22.86
C GLU A 178 34.74 -20.67 -23.79
N GLY A 179 34.00 -20.76 -24.90
CA GLY A 179 34.11 -21.83 -25.90
C GLY A 179 33.36 -23.12 -25.56
N ASN A 180 32.41 -23.11 -24.62
CA ASN A 180 31.62 -24.27 -24.25
C ASN A 180 30.30 -24.36 -25.03
N PRO A 181 29.79 -25.58 -25.29
CA PRO A 181 28.47 -25.76 -25.90
C PRO A 181 27.36 -25.23 -24.98
N GLN A 182 26.53 -24.35 -25.52
CA GLN A 182 25.36 -23.84 -24.81
C GLN A 182 24.33 -24.94 -24.59
N LYS A 183 23.59 -24.86 -23.48
CA LYS A 183 22.57 -25.85 -23.12
C LYS A 183 21.19 -25.21 -23.11
N LYS A 184 20.20 -25.91 -23.65
CA LYS A 184 18.78 -25.58 -23.49
C LYS A 184 18.08 -26.59 -22.60
N ARG A 185 16.97 -26.16 -21.99
CA ARG A 185 16.09 -27.07 -21.26
C ARG A 185 15.06 -27.68 -22.21
N VAL A 186 14.84 -28.99 -22.09
CA VAL A 186 13.79 -29.70 -22.80
C VAL A 186 12.93 -30.48 -21.82
N ALA A 187 11.64 -30.61 -22.15
CA ALA A 187 10.67 -31.38 -21.39
C ALA A 187 10.33 -32.70 -22.11
N PHE A 188 10.02 -33.73 -21.35
CA PHE A 188 9.68 -35.06 -21.86
C PHE A 188 8.80 -35.81 -20.84
N TYR A 189 8.09 -36.85 -21.28
CA TYR A 189 7.35 -37.72 -20.37
C TYR A 189 8.31 -38.41 -19.39
N ARG A 190 7.99 -38.32 -18.10
CA ARG A 190 8.78 -38.92 -17.02
C ARG A 190 8.84 -40.44 -17.21
N ASP A 191 10.06 -40.96 -17.13
CA ASP A 191 10.27 -42.41 -17.09
C ASP A 191 9.67 -42.98 -15.80
N SER A 192 8.66 -43.84 -15.95
CA SER A 192 7.89 -44.42 -14.85
C SER A 192 7.31 -45.78 -15.24
N PRO A 193 7.01 -46.67 -14.29
CA PRO A 193 6.35 -47.94 -14.59
C PRO A 193 5.04 -47.78 -15.38
N TRP A 194 4.29 -46.70 -15.14
CA TRP A 194 3.11 -46.34 -15.91
C TRP A 194 3.42 -46.18 -17.41
N LEU A 195 4.43 -45.36 -17.73
CA LEU A 195 4.85 -45.13 -19.11
C LEU A 195 5.47 -46.38 -19.74
N GLN A 196 6.29 -47.13 -18.99
CA GLN A 196 7.01 -48.31 -19.49
C GLN A 196 6.06 -49.48 -19.82
N ILE A 197 5.03 -49.71 -18.99
CA ILE A 197 4.13 -50.86 -19.13
C ILE A 197 2.93 -50.55 -20.03
N ILE A 198 2.31 -49.37 -19.91
CA ILE A 198 1.12 -49.01 -20.70
C ILE A 198 1.49 -48.25 -21.98
N GLY A 199 2.43 -47.31 -21.89
CA GLY A 199 2.67 -46.28 -22.91
C GLY A 199 1.98 -44.96 -22.57
N GLU A 200 2.20 -43.92 -23.38
CA GLU A 200 1.72 -42.55 -23.14
C GLU A 200 0.19 -42.44 -22.93
N ASP A 201 -0.58 -43.39 -23.47
CA ASP A 201 -2.04 -43.41 -23.37
C ASP A 201 -2.57 -43.74 -21.97
N TYR A 202 -1.71 -44.07 -21.00
CA TYR A 202 -2.13 -44.21 -19.60
C TYR A 202 -2.77 -42.92 -19.05
N ILE A 203 -2.29 -41.75 -19.49
CA ILE A 203 -2.83 -40.45 -19.09
C ILE A 203 -4.27 -40.34 -19.61
N GLU A 204 -4.47 -40.57 -20.90
CA GLU A 204 -5.80 -40.54 -21.54
C GLU A 204 -6.78 -41.51 -20.84
N LEU A 205 -6.33 -42.74 -20.57
CA LEU A 205 -7.15 -43.75 -19.91
C LEU A 205 -7.55 -43.34 -18.49
N ALA A 206 -6.63 -42.78 -17.70
CA ALA A 206 -6.92 -42.32 -16.34
C ALA A 206 -8.02 -41.25 -16.31
N PHE A 207 -7.96 -40.27 -17.21
CA PHE A 207 -9.01 -39.23 -17.34
C PHE A 207 -10.35 -39.81 -17.74
N ARG A 208 -10.38 -40.75 -18.71
CA ARG A 208 -11.61 -41.41 -19.12
C ARG A 208 -12.23 -42.20 -17.96
N PHE A 209 -11.43 -42.96 -17.22
CA PHE A 209 -11.92 -43.74 -16.07
C PHE A 209 -12.44 -42.85 -14.94
N ALA A 210 -11.77 -41.73 -14.66
CA ALA A 210 -12.21 -40.78 -13.65
C ALA A 210 -13.55 -40.14 -14.04
N HIS A 211 -13.72 -39.76 -15.31
CA HIS A 211 -14.97 -39.20 -15.82
C HIS A 211 -16.10 -40.23 -15.88
N GLU A 212 -15.81 -41.48 -16.23
CA GLU A 212 -16.80 -42.57 -16.19
C GLU A 212 -17.33 -42.77 -14.75
N ALA A 213 -16.45 -42.71 -13.75
CA ALA A 213 -16.82 -42.85 -12.34
C ALA A 213 -17.65 -41.65 -11.85
N ASP A 214 -17.19 -40.43 -12.13
CA ASP A 214 -17.89 -39.18 -11.81
C ASP A 214 -17.82 -38.15 -12.97
N PRO A 215 -18.89 -38.08 -13.80
CA PRO A 215 -18.94 -37.14 -14.92
C PRO A 215 -18.94 -35.66 -14.52
N GLU A 216 -19.37 -35.35 -13.29
CA GLU A 216 -19.54 -33.97 -12.81
C GLU A 216 -18.26 -33.41 -12.18
N ALA A 217 -17.28 -34.26 -11.87
CA ALA A 217 -16.03 -33.83 -11.26
C ALA A 217 -15.13 -33.07 -12.25
N ARG A 218 -14.44 -32.04 -11.75
CA ARG A 218 -13.41 -31.34 -12.53
C ARG A 218 -12.12 -32.15 -12.49
N LEU A 219 -11.59 -32.49 -13.66
CA LEU A 219 -10.45 -33.41 -13.82
C LEU A 219 -9.23 -32.63 -14.29
N LEU A 220 -8.15 -32.69 -13.51
CA LEU A 220 -6.96 -31.87 -13.69
C LEU A 220 -5.73 -32.72 -13.94
N TYR A 221 -4.84 -32.21 -14.79
CA TYR A 221 -3.45 -32.64 -14.86
C TYR A 221 -2.63 -31.74 -13.94
N ASN A 222 -1.88 -32.29 -12.97
CA ASN A 222 -1.14 -31.50 -11.97
C ASN A 222 0.38 -31.73 -12.08
N ASP A 223 1.20 -30.67 -12.04
CA ASP A 223 2.65 -30.80 -12.15
C ASP A 223 3.43 -29.62 -11.53
N TYR A 224 4.68 -29.87 -11.11
CA TYR A 224 5.60 -28.85 -10.58
C TYR A 224 6.47 -28.21 -11.65
N SER A 225 7.15 -27.12 -11.30
CA SER A 225 8.03 -26.35 -12.20
C SER A 225 7.33 -25.83 -13.47
N MET A 226 6.03 -25.54 -13.39
CA MET A 226 5.25 -25.03 -14.52
C MET A 226 5.51 -23.55 -14.84
N ALA A 227 6.32 -22.85 -14.03
CA ALA A 227 6.94 -21.58 -14.43
C ALA A 227 8.11 -21.75 -15.43
N ASN A 228 8.55 -23.00 -15.67
CA ASN A 228 9.57 -23.27 -16.67
C ASN A 228 8.96 -23.35 -18.07
N ARG A 229 9.42 -22.48 -18.98
CA ARG A 229 8.90 -22.35 -20.36
C ARG A 229 8.80 -23.68 -21.10
N ALA A 230 9.87 -24.47 -21.14
CA ALA A 230 9.89 -25.75 -21.87
C ALA A 230 8.86 -26.74 -21.30
N LYS A 231 8.66 -26.75 -19.98
CA LYS A 231 7.72 -27.65 -19.31
C LYS A 231 6.27 -27.25 -19.55
N VAL A 232 5.94 -25.96 -19.40
CA VAL A 232 4.57 -25.47 -19.59
C VAL A 232 4.12 -25.57 -21.05
N GLU A 233 5.01 -25.35 -22.02
CA GLU A 233 4.69 -25.53 -23.44
C GLU A 233 4.43 -27.01 -23.77
N PHE A 234 5.23 -27.92 -23.21
CA PHE A 234 5.02 -29.36 -23.38
C PHE A 234 3.68 -29.80 -22.77
N ALA A 235 3.39 -29.37 -21.54
CA ALA A 235 2.12 -29.65 -20.89
C ALA A 235 0.93 -29.08 -21.70
N ALA A 236 1.04 -27.84 -22.18
CA ALA A 236 0.02 -27.22 -23.03
C ALA A 236 -0.21 -28.01 -24.33
N GLY A 237 0.87 -28.50 -24.96
CA GLY A 237 0.79 -29.39 -26.13
C GLY A 237 0.07 -30.71 -25.81
N MET A 238 0.46 -31.37 -24.72
CA MET A 238 -0.16 -32.61 -24.25
C MET A 238 -1.67 -32.43 -24.01
N VAL A 239 -2.08 -31.42 -23.26
CA VAL A 239 -3.51 -31.22 -22.94
C VAL A 239 -4.33 -30.80 -24.16
N ARG A 240 -3.77 -30.04 -25.10
CA ARG A 240 -4.41 -29.78 -26.41
C ARG A 240 -4.64 -31.07 -27.18
N GLY A 241 -3.66 -31.98 -27.18
CA GLY A 241 -3.77 -33.30 -27.79
C GLY A 241 -4.88 -34.15 -27.16
N LEU A 242 -4.97 -34.17 -25.83
CA LEU A 242 -6.04 -34.86 -25.10
C LEU A 242 -7.42 -34.27 -25.43
N LYS A 243 -7.56 -32.93 -25.44
CA LYS A 243 -8.81 -32.27 -25.83
C LYS A 243 -9.23 -32.60 -27.26
N ALA A 244 -8.29 -32.59 -28.21
CA ALA A 244 -8.57 -32.92 -29.60
C ALA A 244 -9.11 -34.35 -29.78
N LYS A 245 -8.76 -35.27 -28.88
CA LYS A 245 -9.29 -36.65 -28.81
C LYS A 245 -10.60 -36.79 -28.01
N GLY A 246 -11.19 -35.70 -27.54
CA GLY A 246 -12.39 -35.71 -26.70
C GLY A 246 -12.16 -36.35 -25.32
N VAL A 247 -10.95 -36.23 -24.76
CA VAL A 247 -10.67 -36.65 -23.39
C VAL A 247 -11.26 -35.59 -22.43
N PRO A 248 -11.97 -36.01 -21.36
CA PRO A 248 -12.62 -35.11 -20.41
C PRO A 248 -11.61 -34.47 -19.43
N ILE A 249 -10.75 -33.59 -19.94
CA ILE A 249 -9.83 -32.78 -19.14
C ILE A 249 -10.39 -31.37 -18.98
N HIS A 250 -10.41 -30.87 -17.73
CA HIS A 250 -11.11 -29.63 -17.36
C HIS A 250 -10.15 -28.52 -16.90
N GLY A 251 -8.93 -28.87 -16.48
CA GLY A 251 -7.95 -27.90 -16.00
C GLY A 251 -6.52 -28.41 -15.95
N VAL A 252 -5.59 -27.49 -15.66
CA VAL A 252 -4.17 -27.78 -15.41
C VAL A 252 -3.78 -27.18 -14.06
N GLY A 253 -3.22 -28.02 -13.19
CA GLY A 253 -2.62 -27.65 -11.91
C GLY A 253 -1.16 -27.28 -12.07
N MET A 254 -0.77 -26.16 -11.48
CA MET A 254 0.61 -25.68 -11.38
C MET A 254 1.06 -25.71 -9.92
N GLN A 255 1.91 -26.68 -9.55
CA GLN A 255 2.45 -26.76 -8.19
C GLN A 255 3.47 -25.62 -7.97
N ALA A 256 3.18 -24.75 -7.01
CA ALA A 256 3.87 -23.49 -6.78
C ALA A 256 4.84 -23.52 -5.57
N HIS A 257 5.75 -24.51 -5.58
CA HIS A 257 6.84 -24.64 -4.61
C HIS A 257 7.99 -23.67 -4.87
N TRP A 258 7.73 -22.39 -4.70
CA TRP A 258 8.59 -21.30 -5.13
C TRP A 258 9.55 -20.82 -4.03
N GLN A 259 10.39 -19.85 -4.39
CA GLN A 259 11.34 -19.18 -3.50
C GLN A 259 11.28 -17.68 -3.77
N LEU A 260 11.95 -16.87 -2.95
CA LEU A 260 12.03 -15.41 -3.17
C LEU A 260 12.51 -15.04 -4.59
N ASP A 261 13.53 -15.77 -5.07
CA ASP A 261 14.21 -15.55 -6.35
C ASP A 261 13.64 -16.33 -7.54
N TYR A 262 12.54 -17.08 -7.37
CA TYR A 262 11.96 -17.86 -8.48
C TYR A 262 10.49 -18.22 -8.24
N PRO A 263 9.62 -18.09 -9.24
CA PRO A 263 9.90 -17.61 -10.61
C PRO A 263 10.01 -16.09 -10.66
N GLU A 264 10.55 -15.56 -11.76
CA GLU A 264 10.34 -14.15 -12.09
C GLU A 264 8.85 -13.90 -12.37
N ILE A 265 8.38 -12.67 -12.10
CA ILE A 265 6.96 -12.33 -12.24
C ILE A 265 6.51 -12.43 -13.70
N GLU A 266 7.34 -12.01 -14.66
CA GLU A 266 7.01 -12.16 -16.09
C GLU A 266 6.96 -13.63 -16.52
N GLN A 267 7.85 -14.48 -16.00
CA GLN A 267 7.83 -15.93 -16.28
C GLN A 267 6.52 -16.56 -15.78
N LEU A 268 6.03 -16.14 -14.62
CA LEU A 268 4.75 -16.60 -14.09
C LEU A 268 3.58 -16.17 -14.99
N GLN A 269 3.54 -14.90 -15.40
CA GLN A 269 2.52 -14.39 -16.31
C GLN A 269 2.52 -15.16 -17.63
N ASP A 270 3.68 -15.33 -18.26
CA ASP A 270 3.84 -16.08 -19.51
C ASP A 270 3.32 -17.51 -19.40
N SER A 271 3.64 -18.20 -18.31
CA SER A 271 3.16 -19.57 -18.08
C SER A 271 1.65 -19.65 -17.96
N ILE A 272 1.01 -18.68 -17.28
CA ILE A 272 -0.45 -18.61 -17.16
C ILE A 272 -1.07 -18.35 -18.53
N ASP A 273 -0.52 -17.45 -19.34
CA ASP A 273 -1.01 -17.14 -20.68
C ASP A 273 -0.96 -18.36 -21.62
N ILE A 274 0.14 -19.12 -21.57
CA ILE A 274 0.28 -20.35 -22.37
C ILE A 274 -0.79 -21.38 -22.01
N LEU A 275 -1.06 -21.56 -20.72
CA LEU A 275 -2.08 -22.50 -20.24
C LEU A 275 -3.50 -21.99 -20.54
N ALA A 276 -3.77 -20.69 -20.34
CA ALA A 276 -5.03 -20.06 -20.67
C ALA A 276 -5.36 -20.21 -22.16
N ALA A 277 -4.36 -20.10 -23.05
CA ALA A 277 -4.49 -20.32 -24.49
C ALA A 277 -4.83 -21.77 -24.88
N THR A 278 -4.85 -22.73 -23.94
CA THR A 278 -5.42 -24.08 -24.19
C THR A 278 -6.95 -24.10 -24.06
N GLY A 279 -7.56 -23.03 -23.53
CA GLY A 279 -8.97 -22.95 -23.19
C GLY A 279 -9.37 -23.84 -22.00
N LEU A 280 -8.41 -24.21 -21.14
CA LEU A 280 -8.66 -24.89 -19.87
C LEU A 280 -8.45 -23.90 -18.72
N LYS A 281 -9.08 -24.17 -17.57
CA LYS A 281 -8.83 -23.40 -16.35
C LYS A 281 -7.49 -23.78 -15.74
N VAL A 282 -6.86 -22.82 -15.06
CA VAL A 282 -5.62 -23.02 -14.31
C VAL A 282 -5.95 -23.12 -12.83
N SER A 283 -5.36 -24.08 -12.13
CA SER A 283 -5.33 -24.13 -10.67
C SER A 283 -3.90 -23.91 -10.21
N ILE A 284 -3.66 -22.90 -9.38
CA ILE A 284 -2.40 -22.81 -8.64
C ILE A 284 -2.49 -23.83 -7.51
N THR A 285 -1.73 -24.90 -7.63
CA THR A 285 -1.68 -25.98 -6.66
C THR A 285 -0.43 -25.79 -5.80
N GLU A 286 -0.46 -26.27 -4.57
CA GLU A 286 0.74 -26.39 -3.73
C GLU A 286 1.63 -25.12 -3.56
N LEU A 287 1.02 -23.95 -3.37
CA LEU A 287 1.75 -22.68 -3.18
C LEU A 287 2.47 -22.63 -1.82
N ASP A 288 3.79 -22.53 -1.86
CA ASP A 288 4.63 -22.20 -0.70
C ASP A 288 5.91 -21.46 -1.15
N ILE A 289 6.25 -20.34 -0.52
CA ILE A 289 7.37 -19.50 -0.94
C ILE A 289 8.49 -19.58 0.09
N GLY A 290 9.54 -20.34 -0.22
CA GLY A 290 10.67 -20.50 0.68
C GLY A 290 11.55 -19.24 0.75
N VAL A 291 12.21 -19.09 1.91
CA VAL A 291 13.11 -17.98 2.24
C VAL A 291 14.52 -18.46 2.61
N LEU A 292 14.73 -19.77 2.58
CA LEU A 292 16.02 -20.36 2.96
C LEU A 292 16.90 -20.51 1.71
N PRO A 293 18.23 -20.36 1.85
CA PRO A 293 19.16 -20.64 0.76
C PRO A 293 18.97 -22.04 0.16
N ARG A 294 19.20 -22.15 -1.15
CA ARG A 294 19.15 -23.44 -1.85
C ARG A 294 20.43 -24.24 -1.65
N ALA A 295 20.29 -25.56 -1.63
CA ALA A 295 21.41 -26.49 -1.62
C ALA A 295 22.04 -26.70 -3.01
N SER A 296 21.28 -26.43 -4.09
CA SER A 296 21.68 -26.58 -5.49
C SER A 296 20.86 -25.68 -6.42
N GLU A 297 21.28 -25.55 -7.69
CA GLU A 297 20.60 -24.77 -8.76
C GLU A 297 19.27 -25.40 -9.25
N TYR A 298 18.73 -26.39 -8.54
CA TYR A 298 17.50 -27.08 -8.95
C TYR A 298 16.23 -26.32 -8.51
N HIS A 299 15.42 -25.92 -9.49
CA HIS A 299 14.15 -25.19 -9.30
C HIS A 299 12.91 -26.09 -9.44
N GLY A 300 12.80 -27.15 -8.63
CA GLY A 300 11.65 -28.08 -8.65
C GLY A 300 11.33 -28.71 -7.29
N ALA A 301 10.45 -29.71 -7.29
CA ALA A 301 9.88 -30.32 -6.08
C ALA A 301 9.99 -31.87 -6.04
N ASP A 302 10.93 -32.46 -6.79
CA ASP A 302 11.12 -33.91 -6.84
C ASP A 302 11.44 -34.50 -5.45
N VAL A 303 10.44 -35.18 -4.88
CA VAL A 303 10.47 -35.76 -3.53
C VAL A 303 11.53 -36.83 -3.32
N ASN A 304 12.22 -37.29 -4.38
CA ASN A 304 13.30 -38.28 -4.26
C ASN A 304 14.67 -37.65 -3.96
N ARG A 305 14.82 -36.33 -4.10
CA ARG A 305 16.11 -35.65 -3.87
C ARG A 305 16.40 -35.40 -2.40
N ARG A 306 17.65 -35.58 -1.97
CA ARG A 306 18.10 -35.34 -0.58
C ARG A 306 19.46 -34.64 -0.57
N GLU A 307 19.64 -33.75 0.39
CA GLU A 307 20.85 -32.95 0.60
C GLU A 307 21.21 -32.93 2.08
N GLU A 308 22.51 -32.87 2.40
CA GLU A 308 22.99 -32.86 3.78
C GLU A 308 22.74 -31.50 4.46
N LEU A 309 22.36 -31.53 5.74
CA LEU A 309 22.15 -30.32 6.55
C LEU A 309 23.47 -29.63 6.84
N ARG A 310 23.60 -28.38 6.37
CA ARG A 310 24.71 -27.46 6.64
C ARG A 310 24.18 -26.18 7.24
N ALA A 311 25.00 -25.50 8.04
CA ALA A 311 24.61 -24.28 8.73
C ALA A 311 24.14 -23.19 7.73
N GLU A 312 24.81 -23.08 6.58
CA GLU A 312 24.43 -22.13 5.52
C GLU A 312 23.02 -22.37 4.95
N LEU A 313 22.49 -23.59 5.04
CA LEU A 313 21.17 -23.98 4.52
C LEU A 313 20.05 -23.89 5.58
N ASN A 314 20.40 -23.47 6.81
CA ASN A 314 19.48 -23.26 7.92
C ASN A 314 19.86 -22.01 8.75
N PRO A 315 20.03 -20.82 8.13
CA PRO A 315 20.52 -19.62 8.81
C PRO A 315 19.58 -19.08 9.90
N TYR A 316 18.29 -19.43 9.83
CA TYR A 316 17.24 -18.93 10.73
C TYR A 316 16.70 -20.04 11.63
N SER A 317 17.58 -20.81 12.29
CA SER A 317 17.15 -21.96 13.08
C SER A 317 16.28 -21.59 14.30
N ASN A 318 16.50 -20.39 14.87
CA ASN A 318 15.86 -19.90 16.09
C ASN A 318 14.76 -18.88 15.79
N SER A 319 15.06 -17.86 14.98
CA SER A 319 14.16 -16.78 14.59
C SER A 319 14.53 -16.27 13.21
N ILE A 320 13.52 -15.88 12.44
CA ILE A 320 13.69 -15.25 11.13
C ILE A 320 13.69 -13.72 11.28
N PRO A 321 14.62 -12.99 10.60
CA PRO A 321 14.59 -11.53 10.58
C PRO A 321 13.32 -10.98 9.93
N MET A 322 12.82 -9.84 10.41
CA MET A 322 11.61 -9.19 9.87
C MET A 322 11.79 -8.76 8.42
N GLU A 323 13.00 -8.32 8.04
CA GLU A 323 13.34 -7.95 6.65
C GLU A 323 13.07 -9.09 5.67
N VAL A 324 13.48 -10.31 6.00
CA VAL A 324 13.25 -11.52 5.17
C VAL A 324 11.76 -11.87 5.11
N LEU A 325 11.00 -11.66 6.19
CA LEU A 325 9.55 -11.84 6.18
C LEU A 325 8.84 -10.81 5.30
N ASN A 326 9.36 -9.58 5.24
CA ASN A 326 8.83 -8.54 4.36
C ASN A 326 9.15 -8.84 2.89
N GLU A 327 10.36 -9.30 2.56
CA GLU A 327 10.68 -9.80 1.22
C GLU A 327 9.75 -10.93 0.77
N GLN A 328 9.46 -11.87 1.68
CA GLN A 328 8.47 -12.92 1.43
C GLN A 328 7.08 -12.35 1.19
N ALA A 329 6.67 -11.35 1.98
CA ALA A 329 5.37 -10.71 1.85
C ALA A 329 5.21 -10.02 0.49
N GLU A 330 6.23 -9.30 0.05
CA GLU A 330 6.27 -8.69 -1.28
C GLU A 330 6.21 -9.73 -2.40
N LYS A 331 6.92 -10.85 -2.25
CA LYS A 331 6.84 -11.93 -3.24
C LYS A 331 5.43 -12.53 -3.32
N TYR A 332 4.78 -12.75 -2.18
CA TYR A 332 3.40 -13.22 -2.13
C TYR A 332 2.44 -12.20 -2.78
N ARG A 333 2.59 -10.91 -2.47
CA ARG A 333 1.79 -9.83 -3.07
C ARG A 333 1.90 -9.84 -4.60
N ALA A 334 3.12 -9.75 -5.13
CA ALA A 334 3.37 -9.70 -6.57
C ALA A 334 2.81 -10.93 -7.30
N VAL A 335 2.96 -12.11 -6.70
CA VAL A 335 2.38 -13.35 -7.22
C VAL A 335 0.84 -13.30 -7.25
N PHE A 336 0.20 -12.86 -6.17
CA PHE A 336 -1.25 -12.79 -6.10
C PHE A 336 -1.84 -11.69 -6.99
N GLU A 337 -1.09 -10.64 -7.31
CA GLU A 337 -1.47 -9.66 -8.32
C GLU A 337 -1.55 -10.28 -9.71
N VAL A 338 -0.56 -11.10 -10.08
CA VAL A 338 -0.65 -11.90 -11.32
C VAL A 338 -1.87 -12.82 -11.26
N PHE A 339 -2.13 -13.48 -10.14
CA PHE A 339 -3.30 -14.37 -10.04
C PHE A 339 -4.62 -13.63 -10.25
N ARG A 340 -4.78 -12.46 -9.63
CA ARG A 340 -5.99 -11.64 -9.78
C ARG A 340 -6.16 -11.10 -11.18
N LYS A 341 -5.08 -10.60 -11.80
CA LYS A 341 -5.12 -10.12 -13.19
C LYS A 341 -5.60 -11.21 -14.16
N ASN A 342 -5.35 -12.47 -13.81
CA ASN A 342 -5.73 -13.64 -14.58
C ASN A 342 -6.88 -14.44 -13.92
N SER A 343 -7.71 -13.82 -13.07
CA SER A 343 -8.79 -14.50 -12.34
C SER A 343 -9.84 -15.13 -13.26
N GLU A 344 -10.04 -14.58 -14.46
CA GLU A 344 -10.89 -15.19 -15.48
C GLU A 344 -10.36 -16.55 -15.99
N HIS A 345 -9.07 -16.85 -15.78
CA HIS A 345 -8.42 -18.11 -16.17
C HIS A 345 -8.09 -19.00 -14.97
N ILE A 346 -7.88 -18.43 -13.79
CA ILE A 346 -7.55 -19.14 -12.55
C ILE A 346 -8.82 -19.46 -11.77
N GLU A 347 -9.03 -20.74 -11.44
CA GLU A 347 -10.23 -21.16 -10.68
C GLU A 347 -9.97 -21.41 -9.20
N ARG A 348 -8.70 -21.62 -8.83
CA ARG A 348 -8.29 -22.01 -7.48
C ARG A 348 -6.82 -21.65 -7.22
N VAL A 349 -6.54 -21.16 -6.01
CA VAL A 349 -5.19 -21.02 -5.45
C VAL A 349 -5.12 -21.79 -4.14
N THR A 350 -4.22 -22.77 -4.04
CA THR A 350 -4.07 -23.62 -2.84
C THR A 350 -2.70 -23.45 -2.21
N VAL A 351 -2.65 -22.96 -0.96
CA VAL A 351 -1.42 -22.89 -0.17
C VAL A 351 -1.06 -24.29 0.37
N TRP A 352 0.20 -24.74 0.21
CA TRP A 352 0.61 -26.11 0.58
C TRP A 352 0.88 -26.30 2.07
N GLY A 353 -0.19 -26.20 2.84
CA GLY A 353 -0.19 -26.31 4.29
C GLY A 353 -0.76 -25.08 4.95
N VAL A 354 -1.15 -25.25 6.21
CA VAL A 354 -1.77 -24.18 7.00
C VAL A 354 -0.72 -23.34 7.73
N SER A 355 0.34 -23.96 8.25
CA SER A 355 1.35 -23.24 9.05
C SER A 355 2.77 -23.80 8.92
N ASP A 356 3.76 -22.94 9.17
CA ASP A 356 5.18 -23.27 9.19
C ASP A 356 5.53 -24.41 10.18
N ARG A 357 4.63 -24.73 11.12
CA ARG A 357 4.80 -25.87 12.04
C ARG A 357 4.90 -27.21 11.30
N TYR A 358 4.12 -27.36 10.23
CA TYR A 358 3.96 -28.63 9.53
C TYR A 358 4.52 -28.62 8.11
N THR A 359 5.12 -27.50 7.66
CA THR A 359 5.66 -27.38 6.31
C THR A 359 6.67 -28.47 5.97
N TRP A 360 6.44 -29.18 4.87
CA TRP A 360 7.32 -30.22 4.35
C TRP A 360 8.74 -29.71 4.03
N LYS A 361 8.88 -28.43 3.68
CA LYS A 361 10.17 -27.75 3.42
C LYS A 361 11.13 -27.76 4.62
N ALA A 362 10.65 -28.04 5.83
CA ALA A 362 11.51 -28.28 7.00
C ALA A 362 12.35 -29.58 6.88
N ASN A 363 11.90 -30.53 6.06
CA ASN A 363 12.55 -31.83 5.93
C ASN A 363 13.01 -32.17 4.49
N TRP A 364 12.66 -31.33 3.51
CA TRP A 364 13.03 -31.52 2.12
C TRP A 364 13.56 -30.22 1.48
N PRO A 365 14.59 -30.28 0.62
CA PRO A 365 15.43 -31.46 0.33
C PRO A 365 16.45 -31.74 1.45
N VAL A 366 16.56 -30.82 2.42
CA VAL A 366 17.50 -30.88 3.54
C VAL A 366 16.72 -31.27 4.81
N PRO A 367 16.89 -32.48 5.34
CA PRO A 367 16.21 -32.92 6.56
C PRO A 367 16.64 -32.13 7.81
N GLY A 368 15.67 -31.72 8.65
CA GLY A 368 15.94 -31.15 9.97
C GLY A 368 16.14 -29.62 10.04
N ARG A 369 15.86 -28.88 8.96
CA ARG A 369 15.95 -27.40 8.96
C ARG A 369 14.67 -26.73 9.45
N THR A 370 14.77 -25.47 9.87
CA THR A 370 13.62 -24.64 10.26
C THR A 370 13.20 -23.79 9.07
N ALA A 371 12.04 -24.10 8.46
CA ALA A 371 11.54 -23.40 7.27
C ALA A 371 10.29 -22.55 7.57
N TYR A 372 10.11 -21.48 6.77
CA TYR A 372 9.07 -20.46 6.98
C TYR A 372 8.23 -20.15 5.73
N PRO A 373 7.75 -21.11 4.92
CA PRO A 373 7.27 -20.79 3.59
C PRO A 373 5.77 -20.45 3.48
N LEU A 374 4.99 -20.50 4.57
CA LEU A 374 3.52 -20.38 4.53
C LEU A 374 3.05 -19.01 5.04
N LEU A 375 1.72 -18.79 5.11
CA LEU A 375 1.15 -17.51 5.55
C LEU A 375 1.07 -17.37 7.08
N PHE A 376 1.08 -18.49 7.80
CA PHE A 376 0.98 -18.54 9.26
C PHE A 376 2.23 -19.16 9.89
N ASP A 377 2.64 -18.60 11.03
CA ASP A 377 3.80 -19.06 11.79
C ASP A 377 3.54 -20.40 12.50
N ARG A 378 4.54 -20.91 13.23
CA ARG A 378 4.45 -22.22 13.92
C ARG A 378 3.41 -22.26 15.06
N ASN A 379 2.86 -21.11 15.44
CA ASN A 379 1.82 -20.91 16.44
C ASN A 379 0.45 -20.55 15.83
N PHE A 380 0.32 -20.66 14.50
CA PHE A 380 -0.87 -20.29 13.74
C PHE A 380 -1.21 -18.79 13.79
N GLN A 381 -0.21 -17.94 14.07
CA GLN A 381 -0.37 -16.50 13.97
C GLN A 381 -0.05 -16.04 12.54
N PRO A 382 -0.79 -15.04 12.00
CA PRO A 382 -0.51 -14.50 10.68
C PRO A 382 0.88 -13.87 10.61
N LYS A 383 1.58 -14.07 9.48
CA LYS A 383 2.87 -13.41 9.17
C LYS A 383 2.67 -12.19 8.27
N PRO A 384 3.69 -11.34 8.04
CA PRO A 384 3.61 -10.24 7.06
C PRO A 384 3.04 -10.67 5.70
N ALA A 385 3.41 -11.86 5.22
CA ALA A 385 2.87 -12.43 3.98
C ALA A 385 1.35 -12.64 3.97
N TYR A 386 0.71 -12.96 5.11
CA TYR A 386 -0.74 -13.00 5.20
C TYR A 386 -1.35 -11.61 5.00
N TYR A 387 -0.78 -10.60 5.66
CA TYR A 387 -1.27 -9.23 5.59
C TYR A 387 -1.07 -8.62 4.21
N ALA A 388 0.00 -8.96 3.50
CA ALA A 388 0.21 -8.53 2.12
C ALA A 388 -0.86 -9.03 1.12
N LEU A 389 -1.65 -10.05 1.50
CA LEU A 389 -2.81 -10.51 0.72
C LEU A 389 -4.11 -9.78 1.10
N GLN A 390 -4.12 -9.06 2.22
CA GLN A 390 -5.27 -8.33 2.73
C GLN A 390 -5.44 -6.97 2.06
N LYS A 391 -6.60 -6.35 2.24
CA LYS A 391 -6.77 -4.92 1.94
C LYS A 391 -5.99 -4.12 3.00
N PRO A 392 -5.12 -3.17 2.62
CA PRO A 392 -4.36 -2.38 3.58
C PRO A 392 -5.27 -1.41 4.34
N ASN A 393 -4.90 -1.07 5.56
CA ASN A 393 -5.39 0.16 6.19
C ASN A 393 -4.66 1.36 5.59
N ILE A 394 -5.28 2.53 5.69
CA ILE A 394 -4.68 3.78 5.23
C ILE A 394 -4.70 4.79 6.37
N VAL A 395 -3.55 5.39 6.66
CA VAL A 395 -3.40 6.49 7.61
C VAL A 395 -2.90 7.71 6.85
N VAL A 396 -3.67 8.79 6.87
CA VAL A 396 -3.31 10.05 6.23
C VAL A 396 -3.10 11.11 7.31
N ILE A 397 -1.88 11.63 7.42
CA ILE A 397 -1.54 12.75 8.27
C ILE A 397 -1.32 13.96 7.36
N ILE A 398 -2.18 14.96 7.49
CA ILE A 398 -2.12 16.19 6.70
C ILE A 398 -1.94 17.39 7.61
N CYS A 399 -0.90 18.17 7.36
CA CYS A 399 -0.65 19.44 8.03
C CYS A 399 -1.20 20.61 7.20
N ASP A 400 -1.33 21.77 7.82
CA ASP A 400 -1.77 22.99 7.16
C ASP A 400 -0.66 24.05 7.17
N ASP A 401 -0.43 24.73 6.04
CA ASP A 401 0.68 25.69 5.84
C ASP A 401 2.10 25.08 5.99
N LEU A 402 2.24 23.75 5.97
CA LEU A 402 3.58 23.13 6.02
C LEU A 402 4.26 23.21 4.64
N ASN A 403 5.34 23.96 4.56
CA ASN A 403 6.19 24.07 3.38
C ASN A 403 7.27 22.96 3.39
N ASP A 404 8.35 23.15 2.66
CA ASP A 404 9.46 22.19 2.55
C ASP A 404 10.40 22.13 3.77
N SER A 405 10.00 22.69 4.92
CA SER A 405 10.69 22.62 6.21
C SER A 405 10.57 21.24 6.89
N ILE A 406 10.96 20.19 6.18
CA ILE A 406 11.20 18.85 6.70
C ILE A 406 12.54 18.31 6.15
N ALA A 407 13.17 17.34 6.80
CA ALA A 407 14.48 16.89 6.34
C ALA A 407 14.45 16.26 4.93
N GLY A 408 15.47 16.58 4.15
CA GLY A 408 15.68 16.00 2.81
C GLY A 408 14.79 16.56 1.70
N MET A 409 14.05 17.66 1.95
CA MET A 409 13.38 18.45 0.91
C MET A 409 14.24 19.62 0.39
N GLY A 410 15.28 20.00 1.11
CA GLY A 410 16.11 21.17 0.75
C GLY A 410 15.50 22.51 1.11
N GLY A 411 14.44 22.51 1.94
CA GLY A 411 13.87 23.71 2.56
C GLY A 411 14.69 24.19 3.76
N HIS A 412 14.02 24.64 4.82
CA HIS A 412 14.68 25.26 5.97
C HIS A 412 15.68 24.31 6.69
N PRO A 413 16.98 24.63 6.76
CA PRO A 413 18.02 23.68 7.23
C PRO A 413 17.92 23.36 8.72
N GLN A 414 17.31 24.24 9.51
CA GLN A 414 17.13 24.08 10.94
C GLN A 414 15.82 23.39 11.33
N ALA A 415 14.96 22.97 10.39
CA ALA A 415 13.73 22.26 10.74
C ALA A 415 14.03 20.95 11.51
N SER A 416 13.34 20.73 12.63
CA SER A 416 13.52 19.53 13.48
C SER A 416 12.30 18.63 13.37
N THR A 417 12.41 17.59 12.52
CA THR A 417 11.32 16.66 12.23
C THR A 417 11.71 15.18 12.36
N PRO A 418 12.27 14.73 13.50
CA PRO A 418 12.80 13.37 13.64
C PRO A 418 11.76 12.26 13.39
N ASN A 419 10.46 12.49 13.64
CA ASN A 419 9.43 11.49 13.42
C ASN A 419 9.00 11.39 11.95
N ILE A 420 8.87 12.52 11.26
CA ILE A 420 8.63 12.55 9.81
C ILE A 420 9.86 11.99 9.08
N ASP A 421 11.07 12.25 9.56
CA ASP A 421 12.31 11.69 9.03
C ASP A 421 12.35 10.17 9.22
N ARG A 422 11.89 9.66 10.37
CA ARG A 422 11.72 8.23 10.63
C ARG A 422 10.74 7.61 9.63
N LEU A 423 9.64 8.29 9.33
CA LEU A 423 8.68 7.84 8.32
C LEU A 423 9.31 7.80 6.92
N ALA A 424 10.04 8.85 6.53
CA ALA A 424 10.72 8.93 5.24
C ALA A 424 11.78 7.82 5.06
N LYS A 425 12.52 7.47 6.12
CA LYS A 425 13.46 6.34 6.11
C LYS A 425 12.78 4.98 5.90
N ARG A 426 11.48 4.87 6.20
CA ARG A 426 10.68 3.66 6.02
C ARG A 426 9.95 3.62 4.68
N GLY A 427 10.08 4.65 3.85
CA GLY A 427 9.25 4.81 2.66
C GLY A 427 9.92 5.60 1.56
N VAL A 428 9.08 6.24 0.74
CA VAL A 428 9.47 7.13 -0.36
C VAL A 428 9.12 8.57 0.02
N ARG A 429 10.10 9.47 -0.11
CA ARG A 429 9.89 10.93 -0.02
C ARG A 429 9.85 11.54 -1.41
N PHE A 430 8.76 12.21 -1.76
CA PHE A 430 8.65 12.96 -3.01
C PHE A 430 9.18 14.38 -2.80
N THR A 431 10.23 14.74 -3.55
CA THR A 431 10.84 16.07 -3.43
C THR A 431 10.20 17.10 -4.35
N ASN A 432 9.30 16.68 -5.24
CA ASN A 432 8.60 17.53 -6.21
C ASN A 432 7.08 17.27 -6.20
N ALA A 433 6.51 17.21 -4.99
CA ALA A 433 5.06 17.15 -4.79
C ALA A 433 4.45 18.55 -4.74
N ALA A 434 3.29 18.74 -5.36
CA ALA A 434 2.61 20.02 -5.45
C ALA A 434 1.18 19.97 -4.89
N SER A 435 0.76 21.10 -4.32
CA SER A 435 -0.63 21.42 -4.08
C SER A 435 -1.37 21.70 -5.39
N ASN A 436 -2.62 21.25 -5.51
CA ASN A 436 -3.44 21.52 -6.71
C ASN A 436 -3.94 22.98 -6.74
N CYS A 437 -4.12 23.58 -5.56
CA CYS A 437 -4.39 25.00 -5.39
C CYS A 437 -3.78 25.42 -4.06
N PRO A 438 -2.90 26.43 -4.00
CA PRO A 438 -2.15 26.76 -2.80
C PRO A 438 -2.97 27.52 -1.72
N LEU A 439 -4.18 27.03 -1.42
CA LEU A 439 -5.13 27.55 -0.44
C LEU A 439 -5.98 26.41 0.16
N CYS A 440 -6.23 26.45 1.47
CA CYS A 440 -6.72 25.29 2.24
C CYS A 440 -7.98 24.64 1.65
N GLY A 441 -9.04 25.43 1.43
CA GLY A 441 -10.34 24.95 0.94
C GLY A 441 -10.28 24.24 -0.42
N PRO A 442 -9.87 24.92 -1.49
CA PRO A 442 -9.77 24.31 -2.82
C PRO A 442 -8.74 23.16 -2.88
N SER A 443 -7.61 23.25 -2.17
CA SER A 443 -6.65 22.13 -2.09
C SER A 443 -7.30 20.87 -1.53
N ARG A 444 -7.90 20.98 -0.34
CA ARG A 444 -8.52 19.84 0.35
C ARG A 444 -9.73 19.31 -0.41
N ALA A 445 -10.54 20.19 -1.00
CA ALA A 445 -11.64 19.77 -1.86
C ALA A 445 -11.16 18.94 -3.05
N SER A 446 -10.06 19.36 -3.67
CA SER A 446 -9.45 18.64 -4.78
C SER A 446 -8.90 17.28 -4.35
N LEU A 447 -8.16 17.24 -3.23
CA LEU A 447 -7.63 16.00 -2.66
C LEU A 447 -8.74 14.98 -2.35
N TRP A 448 -9.80 15.39 -1.65
CA TRP A 448 -10.84 14.47 -1.19
C TRP A 448 -11.84 14.06 -2.27
N SER A 449 -12.00 14.84 -3.35
CA SER A 449 -12.87 14.48 -4.49
C SER A 449 -12.12 13.82 -5.64
N GLY A 450 -10.79 14.00 -5.70
CA GLY A 450 -9.98 13.55 -6.83
C GLY A 450 -10.21 14.34 -8.11
N LEU A 451 -10.79 15.55 -7.99
CA LEU A 451 -11.05 16.47 -9.11
C LEU A 451 -10.20 17.74 -9.00
N HIS A 452 -9.58 18.16 -10.10
CA HIS A 452 -8.69 19.32 -10.11
C HIS A 452 -9.50 20.63 -10.09
N PRO A 453 -8.97 21.75 -9.57
CA PRO A 453 -9.61 23.06 -9.70
C PRO A 453 -10.02 23.44 -11.13
N THR A 454 -9.28 22.98 -12.14
CA THR A 454 -9.62 23.16 -13.57
C THR A 454 -10.89 22.44 -13.99
N THR A 455 -11.23 21.33 -13.34
CA THR A 455 -12.45 20.56 -13.59
C THR A 455 -13.64 21.11 -12.80
N THR A 456 -13.38 21.57 -11.57
CA THR A 456 -14.43 21.97 -10.61
C THR A 456 -14.77 23.45 -10.65
N GLY A 457 -13.87 24.27 -11.20
CA GLY A 457 -13.93 25.73 -11.14
C GLY A 457 -13.81 26.29 -9.72
N TYR A 458 -13.27 25.51 -8.78
CA TYR A 458 -13.13 25.90 -7.39
C TYR A 458 -11.68 26.26 -7.06
N TYR A 459 -11.36 27.55 -7.17
CA TYR A 459 -10.00 28.05 -6.96
C TYR A 459 -9.83 28.83 -5.66
N GLY A 460 -10.91 29.30 -5.02
CA GLY A 460 -10.88 29.86 -3.66
C GLY A 460 -11.41 31.31 -3.51
N TYR A 461 -10.85 32.08 -2.58
CA TYR A 461 -11.26 33.45 -2.21
C TYR A 461 -12.73 33.59 -1.78
N LYS A 462 -13.55 34.42 -2.44
CA LYS A 462 -14.99 34.55 -2.18
C LYS A 462 -15.71 33.23 -2.41
N GLN A 463 -15.15 32.32 -3.22
CA GLN A 463 -15.69 30.98 -3.35
C GLN A 463 -15.45 30.13 -2.10
N GLN A 464 -14.60 30.51 -1.14
CA GLN A 464 -14.49 29.76 0.11
C GLN A 464 -15.81 29.67 0.90
N ILE A 465 -16.80 30.53 0.60
CA ILE A 465 -18.16 30.40 1.14
C ILE A 465 -19.06 29.46 0.32
N ASN A 466 -18.58 29.01 -0.86
CA ASN A 466 -19.29 28.07 -1.71
C ASN A 466 -19.22 26.71 -1.05
N HIS A 467 -20.36 26.31 -0.50
CA HIS A 467 -20.49 24.98 0.07
C HIS A 467 -20.27 23.94 -1.02
N TRP A 468 -19.48 22.92 -0.74
CA TRP A 468 -19.06 21.93 -1.73
C TRP A 468 -20.23 21.21 -2.42
N LYS A 469 -21.25 20.80 -1.64
CA LYS A 469 -22.52 20.25 -2.18
C LYS A 469 -23.29 21.16 -3.14
N LYS A 470 -22.98 22.47 -3.17
CA LYS A 470 -23.62 23.43 -4.08
C LYS A 470 -22.79 23.66 -5.35
N ASN A 471 -21.53 23.23 -5.38
CA ASN A 471 -20.76 23.21 -6.61
C ASN A 471 -21.25 22.03 -7.48
N PRO A 472 -21.58 22.25 -8.77
CA PRO A 472 -22.22 21.25 -9.62
C PRO A 472 -21.34 20.01 -9.89
N LYS A 473 -20.02 20.14 -9.83
CA LYS A 473 -19.07 19.04 -10.04
C LYS A 473 -18.73 18.35 -8.72
N LEU A 474 -18.33 19.11 -7.71
CA LEU A 474 -17.98 18.56 -6.39
C LEU A 474 -19.18 17.90 -5.69
N GLY A 475 -20.37 18.49 -5.79
CA GLY A 475 -21.57 17.97 -5.11
C GLY A 475 -22.11 16.66 -5.67
N THR A 476 -21.56 16.16 -6.80
CA THR A 476 -21.91 14.86 -7.39
C THR A 476 -20.77 13.85 -7.34
N ALA A 477 -19.56 14.28 -6.94
CA ALA A 477 -18.40 13.42 -6.81
C ALA A 477 -18.39 12.75 -5.44
N ALA A 478 -18.12 11.44 -5.39
CA ALA A 478 -17.98 10.74 -4.13
C ALA A 478 -16.65 11.12 -3.47
N THR A 479 -16.68 11.58 -2.22
CA THR A 479 -15.43 11.79 -1.49
C THR A 479 -14.70 10.47 -1.27
N LEU A 480 -13.39 10.58 -1.05
CA LEU A 480 -12.56 9.46 -0.58
C LEU A 480 -13.22 8.73 0.59
N PHE A 481 -13.79 9.48 1.54
CA PHE A 481 -14.46 8.92 2.71
C PHE A 481 -15.71 8.12 2.32
N GLU A 482 -16.65 8.71 1.60
CA GLU A 482 -17.87 8.02 1.17
C GLU A 482 -17.56 6.76 0.37
N HIS A 483 -16.58 6.85 -0.53
CA HIS A 483 -16.17 5.73 -1.37
C HIS A 483 -15.56 4.58 -0.55
N PHE A 484 -14.71 4.88 0.43
CA PHE A 484 -14.12 3.88 1.31
C PHE A 484 -15.18 3.22 2.20
N THR A 485 -16.09 4.00 2.80
CA THR A 485 -17.22 3.45 3.59
C THR A 485 -18.08 2.53 2.73
N ALA A 486 -18.44 2.95 1.51
CA ALA A 486 -19.27 2.16 0.60
C ALA A 486 -18.62 0.83 0.21
N ASN A 487 -17.30 0.72 0.31
CA ASN A 487 -16.52 -0.47 -0.01
C ASN A 487 -16.01 -1.23 1.24
N GLY A 488 -16.66 -1.01 2.38
CA GLY A 488 -16.46 -1.80 3.60
C GLY A 488 -15.27 -1.39 4.44
N TYR A 489 -14.71 -0.19 4.24
CA TYR A 489 -13.76 0.39 5.17
C TYR A 489 -14.48 1.10 6.31
N ARG A 490 -13.86 1.11 7.49
CA ARG A 490 -14.22 2.01 8.58
C ARG A 490 -13.43 3.32 8.45
N ASN A 491 -14.13 4.44 8.40
CA ASN A 491 -13.51 5.76 8.41
C ASN A 491 -13.44 6.31 9.83
N PHE A 492 -12.33 6.96 10.15
CA PHE A 492 -12.24 7.89 11.27
C PHE A 492 -11.38 9.09 10.90
N ALA A 493 -11.90 10.27 11.18
CA ALA A 493 -11.25 11.53 10.87
C ALA A 493 -11.21 12.44 12.11
N THR A 494 -10.13 13.20 12.27
CA THR A 494 -10.02 14.20 13.35
C THR A 494 -9.18 15.39 12.91
N GLY A 495 -9.48 16.56 13.45
CA GLY A 495 -8.78 17.81 13.17
C GLY A 495 -9.29 18.54 11.93
N LYS A 496 -8.39 19.25 11.26
CA LYS A 496 -8.67 20.07 10.07
C LYS A 496 -8.62 19.20 8.82
N ILE A 497 -9.75 18.58 8.46
CA ILE A 497 -9.86 17.73 7.25
C ILE A 497 -10.34 18.54 6.05
N HIS A 498 -11.44 19.26 6.25
CA HIS A 498 -12.07 20.15 5.29
C HIS A 498 -11.95 21.60 5.76
N HIS A 499 -12.35 22.55 4.92
CA HIS A 499 -12.37 23.97 5.25
C HIS A 499 -13.67 24.63 4.77
N ASN A 500 -14.14 25.67 5.49
CA ASN A 500 -15.24 26.60 5.14
C ASN A 500 -16.28 26.05 4.14
N GLY A 501 -17.33 25.38 4.63
CA GLY A 501 -18.43 24.91 3.78
C GLY A 501 -18.20 23.54 3.12
N HIS A 502 -17.14 22.83 3.48
CA HIS A 502 -16.90 21.44 3.07
C HIS A 502 -17.15 20.42 4.21
N GLU A 503 -17.54 20.88 5.41
CA GLU A 503 -17.71 20.04 6.61
C GLU A 503 -19.10 19.38 6.70
N ASP A 504 -19.50 18.63 5.66
CA ASP A 504 -20.63 17.74 5.83
C ASP A 504 -20.20 16.46 6.55
N PHE A 505 -20.51 16.35 7.84
CA PHE A 505 -20.07 15.20 8.63
C PHE A 505 -20.72 13.87 8.22
N SER A 506 -21.81 13.89 7.43
CA SER A 506 -22.43 12.65 6.96
C SER A 506 -21.52 11.82 6.04
N ILE A 507 -20.52 12.44 5.40
CA ILE A 507 -19.54 11.73 4.57
C ILE A 507 -18.62 10.78 5.37
N PHE A 508 -18.56 10.99 6.69
CA PHE A 508 -17.80 10.15 7.61
C PHE A 508 -18.67 9.09 8.29
N GLU A 509 -19.99 9.06 8.04
CA GLU A 509 -20.86 8.07 8.68
C GLU A 509 -20.48 6.65 8.24
N ASN A 510 -20.23 5.78 9.22
CA ASN A 510 -19.91 4.39 8.97
C ASN A 510 -21.19 3.54 8.94
N SER A 511 -21.21 2.54 8.06
CA SER A 511 -22.33 1.59 7.92
C SER A 511 -22.57 0.74 9.18
N ASP A 512 -21.56 0.60 10.04
CA ASP A 512 -21.62 -0.12 11.32
C ASP A 512 -22.01 0.76 12.53
N GLY A 513 -22.26 2.05 12.31
CA GLY A 513 -22.61 3.03 13.34
C GLY A 513 -21.43 3.50 14.20
N PHE A 514 -20.19 3.11 13.90
CA PHE A 514 -19.01 3.66 14.56
C PHE A 514 -18.87 5.16 14.24
N PRO A 515 -18.64 6.05 15.24
CA PRO A 515 -18.45 7.47 14.98
C PRO A 515 -17.26 7.71 14.05
N GLY A 516 -17.49 8.30 12.88
CA GLY A 516 -16.42 8.50 11.89
C GLY A 516 -15.68 9.83 11.97
N PHE A 517 -16.06 10.70 12.90
CA PHE A 517 -15.37 11.98 13.10
C PHE A 517 -15.21 12.29 14.60
N GLY A 518 -14.02 12.76 14.97
CA GLY A 518 -13.67 13.20 16.32
C GLY A 518 -13.81 14.71 16.49
N THR A 519 -12.76 15.36 16.98
CA THR A 519 -12.72 16.80 17.21
C THR A 519 -12.42 17.56 15.92
N LYS A 520 -13.08 18.71 15.70
CA LYS A 520 -12.76 19.61 14.57
C LYS A 520 -11.45 20.36 14.82
N GLY A 521 -10.72 20.66 13.74
CA GLY A 521 -9.54 21.53 13.80
C GLY A 521 -9.84 22.90 14.41
N ASN A 522 -8.84 23.50 15.06
CA ASN A 522 -8.98 24.80 15.73
C ASN A 522 -7.66 25.56 15.68
N PHE A 523 -7.71 26.84 15.28
CA PHE A 523 -6.52 27.70 15.18
C PHE A 523 -6.00 28.22 16.54
N GLY A 524 -6.75 28.01 17.62
CA GLY A 524 -6.35 28.39 18.96
C GLY A 524 -5.34 27.44 19.61
N PRO A 525 -5.03 27.65 20.90
CA PRO A 525 -5.46 28.79 21.71
C PRO A 525 -4.88 30.12 21.20
N LEU A 526 -5.66 31.20 21.33
CA LEU A 526 -5.27 32.57 20.99
C LEU A 526 -5.23 33.45 22.25
N PRO A 527 -4.30 34.42 22.34
CA PRO A 527 -4.32 35.42 23.39
C PRO A 527 -5.63 36.22 23.37
N ASN A 528 -6.16 36.53 24.55
CA ASN A 528 -7.41 37.25 24.71
C ASN A 528 -7.30 38.27 25.83
N ASP A 529 -7.93 39.44 25.69
CA ASP A 529 -7.95 40.51 26.69
C ASP A 529 -9.24 40.54 27.54
N GLY A 530 -10.04 39.47 27.48
CA GLY A 530 -11.27 39.29 28.25
C GLY A 530 -12.47 40.09 27.72
N LYS A 531 -12.32 40.84 26.63
CA LYS A 531 -13.42 41.60 26.03
C LYS A 531 -14.34 40.70 25.21
N PRO A 532 -15.68 40.82 25.35
CA PRO A 532 -16.64 39.97 24.62
C PRO A 532 -16.44 39.92 23.11
N GLU A 533 -16.10 41.06 22.49
CA GLU A 533 -15.86 41.19 21.05
C GLU A 533 -14.62 40.42 20.56
N ASN A 534 -13.66 40.14 21.44
CA ASN A 534 -12.41 39.49 21.10
C ASN A 534 -12.39 37.99 21.44
N LEU A 535 -13.44 37.43 22.07
CA LEU A 535 -13.42 36.05 22.60
C LEU A 535 -13.05 34.99 21.56
N GLN A 536 -13.49 35.13 20.31
CA GLN A 536 -13.21 34.18 19.23
C GLN A 536 -11.84 34.41 18.56
N GLN A 537 -11.66 35.54 17.88
CA GLN A 537 -10.45 35.83 17.09
C GLN A 537 -9.25 36.29 17.94
N GLY A 538 -9.44 36.43 19.25
CA GLY A 538 -8.40 36.86 20.16
C GLY A 538 -7.89 38.27 19.87
N VAL A 539 -6.71 38.56 20.42
CA VAL A 539 -5.93 39.76 20.17
C VAL A 539 -4.50 39.37 19.83
N LEU A 540 -3.77 40.27 19.17
CA LEU A 540 -2.33 40.08 19.03
C LEU A 540 -1.64 40.10 20.40
N PRO A 541 -0.67 39.20 20.63
CA PRO A 541 -0.16 38.92 21.96
C PRO A 541 0.57 40.14 22.54
N PRO A 542 0.45 40.37 23.86
CA PRO A 542 0.93 41.60 24.47
C PRO A 542 2.45 41.80 24.44
N TRP A 543 3.23 40.75 24.20
CA TRP A 543 4.68 40.81 24.01
C TRP A 543 5.09 41.35 22.63
N MET A 544 4.19 41.37 21.64
CA MET A 544 4.50 41.94 20.34
C MET A 544 4.58 43.47 20.41
N PRO A 545 5.50 44.08 19.62
CA PRO A 545 5.60 45.54 19.49
C PRO A 545 4.24 46.21 19.28
N ALA A 546 3.99 47.32 19.98
CA ALA A 546 2.71 48.03 19.91
C ALA A 546 2.30 48.45 18.48
N LYS A 547 3.27 48.73 17.60
CA LYS A 547 3.00 49.05 16.19
C LYS A 547 2.49 47.83 15.42
N LEU A 548 3.13 46.67 15.57
CA LEU A 548 2.65 45.41 14.97
C LEU A 548 1.24 45.07 15.47
N ARG A 549 0.97 45.25 16.76
CA ARG A 549 -0.38 45.03 17.32
C ARG A 549 -1.45 45.95 16.76
N LYS A 550 -1.06 47.12 16.23
CA LYS A 550 -1.98 48.10 15.64
C LYS A 550 -2.24 47.84 14.16
N GLU A 551 -1.25 47.30 13.46
CA GLU A 551 -1.27 47.08 12.00
C GLU A 551 -1.65 45.64 11.63
N GLY A 552 -1.37 44.66 12.48
CA GLY A 552 -1.64 43.25 12.22
C GLY A 552 -3.04 42.78 12.61
N GLY A 553 -3.47 41.68 11.98
CA GLY A 553 -4.69 40.94 12.28
C GLY A 553 -4.47 39.69 13.13
N TRP A 554 -5.55 38.96 13.43
CA TRP A 554 -5.51 37.77 14.30
C TRP A 554 -4.52 36.69 13.86
N GLY A 555 -4.33 36.53 12.54
CA GLY A 555 -3.42 35.54 11.96
C GLY A 555 -1.94 35.93 12.00
N ASP A 556 -1.60 37.13 12.47
CA ASP A 556 -0.22 37.65 12.52
C ASP A 556 0.44 37.41 13.88
N GLY A 557 -0.29 36.80 14.82
CA GLY A 557 0.22 36.50 16.16
C GLY A 557 1.21 35.35 16.14
N PHE A 558 2.26 35.46 16.95
CA PHE A 558 3.20 34.37 17.15
C PHE A 558 3.87 34.45 18.53
N GLY A 559 4.34 33.30 18.99
CA GLY A 559 5.14 33.18 20.21
C GLY A 559 4.82 31.95 21.04
N PRO A 560 5.57 31.74 22.13
CA PRO A 560 5.32 30.65 23.04
C PRO A 560 4.00 30.84 23.79
N ILE A 561 3.28 29.76 24.08
CA ILE A 561 2.04 29.79 24.87
C ILE A 561 2.27 30.02 26.38
N GLN A 562 3.52 30.22 26.81
CA GLN A 562 3.85 30.42 28.21
C GLN A 562 3.10 31.63 28.79
N ASP A 563 2.58 31.46 30.00
CA ASP A 563 1.59 32.28 30.70
C ASP A 563 1.46 33.75 30.23
N LEU A 564 0.23 34.13 29.84
CA LEU A 564 -0.13 35.51 29.47
C LEU A 564 -0.33 36.44 30.67
N LYS A 565 -0.56 35.90 31.88
CA LYS A 565 -0.84 36.69 33.09
C LYS A 565 0.20 37.76 33.45
N PRO A 566 1.52 37.56 33.23
CA PRO A 566 2.51 38.61 33.46
C PRO A 566 2.26 39.92 32.68
N TYR A 567 1.40 39.88 31.65
CA TYR A 567 1.04 41.05 30.85
C TYR A 567 -0.27 41.74 31.27
N GLY A 568 -0.99 41.18 32.25
CA GLY A 568 -2.24 41.71 32.81
C GLY A 568 -3.17 40.59 33.28
N ASP A 569 -3.86 40.79 34.40
CA ASP A 569 -4.80 39.81 34.98
C ASP A 569 -6.03 39.55 34.08
N GLU A 570 -6.31 40.49 33.16
CA GLU A 570 -7.35 40.38 32.14
C GLU A 570 -6.98 39.42 30.99
N TYR A 571 -5.69 39.12 30.81
CA TYR A 571 -5.26 38.29 29.69
C TYR A 571 -5.44 36.79 29.99
N GLY A 572 -5.95 36.08 28.98
CA GLY A 572 -6.09 34.64 29.00
C GLY A 572 -6.00 34.05 27.60
N TRP A 573 -6.27 32.76 27.49
CA TRP A 573 -6.28 32.05 26.22
C TRP A 573 -7.71 31.62 25.87
N THR A 574 -8.10 31.74 24.61
CA THR A 574 -9.40 31.27 24.11
C THR A 574 -9.25 30.46 22.82
N MET A 575 -10.22 29.58 22.56
CA MET A 575 -10.29 28.79 21.34
C MET A 575 -10.93 29.60 20.19
N PHE A 576 -10.42 29.45 18.97
CA PHE A 576 -10.76 30.34 17.84
C PHE A 576 -12.25 30.40 17.50
N TYR A 577 -12.89 29.24 17.33
CA TYR A 577 -14.25 29.17 16.78
C TYR A 577 -15.36 29.47 17.79
N ASP A 578 -15.20 29.06 19.04
CA ASP A 578 -16.26 29.16 20.06
C ASP A 578 -15.92 30.12 21.20
N GLY A 579 -14.71 30.69 21.20
CA GLY A 579 -14.23 31.60 22.23
C GLY A 579 -14.17 31.00 23.63
N LYS A 580 -14.21 29.66 23.75
CA LYS A 580 -14.13 29.02 25.06
C LYS A 580 -12.75 29.24 25.68
N PRO A 581 -12.68 29.47 27.00
CA PRO A 581 -11.41 29.58 27.70
C PRO A 581 -10.57 28.30 27.53
N TRP A 582 -9.28 28.48 27.31
CA TRP A 582 -8.27 27.42 27.33
C TRP A 582 -7.31 27.70 28.49
N GLN A 583 -7.08 26.72 29.36
CA GLN A 583 -6.41 26.97 30.63
C GLN A 583 -4.91 26.65 30.55
N PHE A 584 -4.08 27.68 30.68
CA PHE A 584 -2.67 27.52 31.05
C PHE A 584 -2.54 27.65 32.57
N ARG A 585 -1.94 26.66 33.24
CA ARG A 585 -1.80 26.68 34.71
C ARG A 585 -0.37 26.98 35.11
N ASN A 586 0.61 26.16 34.71
CA ASN A 586 2.05 26.39 34.89
C ASN A 586 2.88 25.34 34.15
N GLY A 587 4.07 25.71 33.65
CA GLY A 587 4.99 24.76 33.00
C GLY A 587 4.29 23.95 31.89
N HIS A 588 4.21 22.62 32.07
CA HIS A 588 3.49 21.72 31.17
C HIS A 588 2.03 21.43 31.61
N ASP A 589 1.58 21.94 32.76
CA ASP A 589 0.17 21.85 33.19
C ASP A 589 -0.67 22.90 32.46
N ARG A 590 -1.36 22.43 31.44
CA ARG A 590 -2.27 23.19 30.58
C ARG A 590 -3.32 22.25 29.98
N ASP A 591 -4.37 22.82 29.44
CA ASP A 591 -5.27 22.06 28.56
C ASP A 591 -4.48 21.57 27.31
N PRO A 592 -4.88 20.45 26.68
CA PRO A 592 -4.23 20.00 25.47
C PRO A 592 -4.44 21.01 24.33
N MET A 593 -3.42 21.17 23.49
CA MET A 593 -3.51 21.92 22.25
C MET A 593 -4.38 21.15 21.24
N PRO A 594 -5.03 21.81 20.26
CA PRO A 594 -5.88 21.13 19.28
C PRO A 594 -5.23 19.92 18.59
N ASP A 595 -3.96 20.04 18.18
CA ASP A 595 -3.24 18.95 17.51
C ASP A 595 -2.95 17.77 18.47
N GLU A 596 -2.74 18.03 19.76
CA GLU A 596 -2.60 16.96 20.77
C GLU A 596 -3.92 16.23 20.99
N VAL A 597 -5.06 16.94 20.97
CA VAL A 597 -6.39 16.31 21.04
C VAL A 597 -6.60 15.39 19.83
N CYS A 598 -6.27 15.87 18.63
CA CYS A 598 -6.39 15.08 17.40
C CYS A 598 -5.48 13.84 17.43
N ALA A 599 -4.22 13.99 17.85
CA ALA A 599 -3.30 12.87 18.00
C ALA A 599 -3.82 11.86 19.03
N ALA A 600 -4.32 12.32 20.18
CA ALA A 600 -4.87 11.43 21.21
C ALA A 600 -6.10 10.64 20.72
N GLU A 601 -6.98 11.26 19.93
CA GLU A 601 -8.13 10.58 19.32
C GLU A 601 -7.69 9.53 18.29
N ALA A 602 -6.67 9.81 17.48
CA ALA A 602 -6.09 8.86 16.54
C ALA A 602 -5.41 7.68 17.25
N VAL A 603 -4.68 7.94 18.33
CA VAL A 603 -4.11 6.90 19.21
C VAL A 603 -5.23 6.03 19.78
N ALA A 604 -6.28 6.64 20.35
CA ALA A 604 -7.41 5.91 20.90
C ALA A 604 -8.21 5.13 19.84
N PHE A 605 -8.18 5.55 18.58
CA PHE A 605 -8.71 4.77 17.46
C PHE A 605 -7.82 3.55 17.20
N LEU A 606 -6.50 3.72 17.07
CA LEU A 606 -5.55 2.63 16.78
C LEU A 606 -5.46 1.57 17.90
N GLU A 607 -5.75 1.94 19.15
CA GLU A 607 -5.84 1.02 20.28
C GLU A 607 -7.10 0.13 20.26
N LYS A 608 -8.12 0.50 19.47
CA LYS A 608 -9.34 -0.30 19.34
C LYS A 608 -9.14 -1.47 18.38
N LYS A 609 -9.97 -2.49 18.56
CA LYS A 609 -10.06 -3.62 17.62
C LYS A 609 -10.92 -3.24 16.41
N HIS A 610 -10.37 -3.43 15.22
CA HIS A 610 -11.01 -3.22 13.93
C HIS A 610 -11.08 -4.56 13.18
N GLU A 611 -12.28 -4.92 12.73
CA GLU A 611 -12.53 -6.13 11.92
C GLU A 611 -12.51 -5.80 10.42
N ALA A 612 -13.04 -4.62 10.07
CA ALA A 612 -12.89 -4.02 8.75
C ALA A 612 -11.53 -3.31 8.61
N PRO A 613 -10.96 -3.23 7.39
CA PRO A 613 -9.87 -2.30 7.12
C PRO A 613 -10.35 -0.86 7.38
N PHE A 614 -9.43 0.06 7.65
CA PHE A 614 -9.80 1.44 7.98
C PHE A 614 -9.05 2.50 7.17
N LEU A 615 -9.69 3.65 7.04
CA LEU A 615 -9.08 4.91 6.62
C LEU A 615 -9.10 5.85 7.82
N LEU A 616 -7.92 6.17 8.35
CA LEU A 616 -7.70 7.10 9.45
C LEU A 616 -7.09 8.38 8.91
N THR A 617 -7.77 9.51 9.05
CA THR A 617 -7.29 10.81 8.56
C THR A 617 -7.13 11.79 9.70
N ILE A 618 -5.93 12.33 9.87
CA ILE A 618 -5.57 13.30 10.91
C ILE A 618 -5.18 14.60 10.25
N GLY A 619 -5.92 15.66 10.54
CA GLY A 619 -5.65 17.02 10.07
C GLY A 619 -5.04 17.87 11.16
N PHE A 620 -3.72 18.00 11.18
CA PHE A 620 -3.07 18.95 12.07
C PHE A 620 -3.26 20.37 11.54
N THR A 621 -3.62 21.27 12.45
CA THR A 621 -3.85 22.68 12.15
C THR A 621 -2.54 23.43 12.05
N ARG A 622 -1.55 23.08 12.87
CA ARG A 622 -0.22 23.68 12.78
C ARG A 622 0.56 23.10 11.59
N PRO A 623 1.49 23.85 10.98
CA PRO A 623 1.96 25.19 11.34
C PRO A 623 1.15 26.38 10.74
N HIS A 624 -0.17 26.28 10.58
CA HIS A 624 -0.99 27.43 10.14
C HIS A 624 -0.82 28.66 11.03
N SER A 625 -0.75 29.85 10.42
CA SER A 625 -0.69 31.13 11.14
C SER A 625 -2.03 31.43 11.84
N PRO A 626 -2.10 31.83 13.12
CA PRO A 626 -1.00 32.32 13.98
C PRO A 626 -0.18 31.21 14.65
N TRP A 627 1.09 31.51 14.94
CA TRP A 627 2.09 30.51 15.35
C TRP A 627 2.31 30.48 16.86
N TYR A 628 1.49 29.68 17.52
CA TYR A 628 1.60 29.42 18.95
C TYR A 628 1.96 27.95 19.22
N ALA A 629 3.03 27.73 19.97
CA ALA A 629 3.47 26.41 20.44
C ALA A 629 3.99 26.49 21.89
N PRO A 630 4.11 25.36 22.60
CA PRO A 630 4.79 25.31 23.90
C PRO A 630 6.24 25.83 23.87
N GLN A 631 6.71 26.45 24.95
CA GLN A 631 8.03 27.09 25.03
C GLN A 631 9.16 26.11 24.72
N GLU A 632 9.04 24.86 25.14
CA GLU A 632 10.02 23.81 24.90
C GLU A 632 10.34 23.57 23.40
N TYR A 633 9.44 23.95 22.49
CA TYR A 633 9.68 23.88 21.04
C TYR A 633 10.39 25.13 20.50
N PHE A 634 10.22 26.29 21.14
CA PHE A 634 11.01 27.48 20.83
C PHE A 634 12.46 27.32 21.29
N ASP A 635 12.68 26.62 22.41
CA ASP A 635 14.00 26.37 22.98
C ASP A 635 14.91 25.53 22.06
N LEU A 636 14.32 24.80 21.09
CA LEU A 636 15.06 24.07 20.04
C LEU A 636 15.74 25.02 19.03
N PHE A 637 15.25 26.26 18.93
CA PHE A 637 15.67 27.24 17.94
C PHE A 637 16.05 28.55 18.63
N PRO A 638 17.21 28.64 19.32
CA PRO A 638 17.65 29.88 19.96
C PRO A 638 17.63 31.04 18.97
N LEU A 639 16.96 32.15 19.32
CA LEU A 639 16.59 33.20 18.37
C LEU A 639 17.80 33.75 17.62
N GLU A 640 18.92 33.97 18.29
CA GLU A 640 20.17 34.48 17.70
C GLU A 640 20.81 33.54 16.67
N SER A 641 20.43 32.26 16.67
CA SER A 641 20.93 31.24 15.76
C SER A 641 19.98 30.94 14.60
N VAL A 642 18.75 31.47 14.61
CA VAL A 642 17.77 31.22 13.54
C VAL A 642 18.22 31.89 12.25
N GLU A 643 18.37 31.08 11.21
CA GLU A 643 18.66 31.48 9.85
C GLU A 643 17.36 31.93 9.16
N LEU A 644 17.47 32.91 8.27
CA LEU A 644 16.35 33.32 7.43
C LEU A 644 16.42 32.58 6.10
N ALA A 645 15.29 32.51 5.40
CA ALA A 645 15.26 32.06 4.03
C ALA A 645 16.23 32.89 3.15
N PRO A 646 16.75 32.31 2.06
CA PRO A 646 17.61 33.02 1.13
C PRO A 646 16.78 34.04 0.32
N ILE A 647 16.71 35.27 0.84
CA ILE A 647 15.92 36.36 0.25
C ILE A 647 16.84 37.26 -0.59
N LEU A 648 16.48 37.45 -1.85
CA LEU A 648 17.09 38.45 -2.73
C LEU A 648 16.38 39.81 -2.53
N GLU A 649 17.16 40.88 -2.36
CA GLU A 649 16.59 42.23 -2.28
C GLU A 649 15.91 42.57 -3.62
N ASN A 650 14.66 43.05 -3.57
CA ASN A 650 13.86 43.39 -4.75
C ASN A 650 13.60 42.18 -5.68
N ASP A 651 13.50 40.97 -5.10
CA ASP A 651 13.21 39.71 -5.81
C ASP A 651 11.89 39.74 -6.60
N ALA A 652 10.91 40.54 -6.18
CA ALA A 652 9.63 40.67 -6.88
C ALA A 652 9.70 41.44 -8.21
N ALA A 653 10.86 42.03 -8.54
CA ALA A 653 10.98 42.96 -9.66
C ALA A 653 10.93 42.30 -11.04
N ASP A 654 11.37 41.05 -11.17
CA ASP A 654 11.38 40.28 -12.42
C ASP A 654 10.18 39.31 -12.56
N CYS A 655 9.32 39.25 -11.55
CA CYS A 655 8.03 38.58 -11.59
C CYS A 655 7.03 39.32 -12.49
N ALA A 656 5.96 38.62 -12.87
CA ALA A 656 4.85 39.16 -13.64
C ALA A 656 4.18 40.32 -12.90
N LYS A 657 4.00 41.44 -13.61
CA LYS A 657 3.53 42.70 -13.05
C LYS A 657 2.08 42.64 -12.61
N ILE A 658 1.27 41.80 -13.26
CA ILE A 658 -0.08 41.50 -12.79
C ILE A 658 -0.09 40.88 -11.38
N LEU A 659 0.93 40.09 -11.01
CA LEU A 659 1.01 39.52 -9.67
C LEU A 659 1.52 40.56 -8.67
N THR A 660 2.62 41.25 -8.97
CA THR A 660 3.33 42.07 -7.97
C THR A 660 2.92 43.54 -7.93
N GLU A 661 2.54 44.15 -9.06
CA GLU A 661 2.16 45.56 -9.12
C GLU A 661 0.64 45.76 -9.11
N GLN A 662 -0.10 44.84 -9.73
CA GLN A 662 -1.58 44.88 -9.74
C GLN A 662 -2.18 44.06 -8.59
N GLU A 663 -1.36 43.28 -7.85
CA GLU A 663 -1.77 42.41 -6.76
C GLU A 663 -2.97 41.51 -7.16
N ASP A 664 -2.99 40.99 -8.39
CA ASP A 664 -4.09 40.18 -8.95
C ASP A 664 -4.09 38.74 -8.41
N ILE A 665 -3.87 38.56 -7.12
CA ILE A 665 -4.06 37.31 -6.40
C ILE A 665 -5.27 37.52 -5.50
N ALA A 666 -6.19 36.57 -5.48
CA ALA A 666 -7.49 36.79 -4.85
C ALA A 666 -7.40 37.06 -3.33
N GLN A 667 -6.35 36.61 -2.63
CA GLN A 667 -6.01 37.05 -1.27
C GLN A 667 -4.54 37.54 -1.22
N PRO A 668 -4.27 38.81 -1.55
CA PRO A 668 -2.90 39.32 -1.71
C PRO A 668 -2.25 39.73 -0.37
N TRP A 669 -2.59 39.04 0.73
CA TRP A 669 -2.18 39.44 2.08
C TRP A 669 -0.68 39.30 2.35
N GLY A 670 0.04 38.47 1.58
CA GLY A 670 1.46 38.21 1.84
C GLY A 670 2.37 39.42 1.72
N TRP A 671 2.12 40.33 0.78
CA TRP A 671 2.90 41.57 0.69
C TRP A 671 2.63 42.49 1.87
N GLU A 672 1.37 42.62 2.29
CA GLU A 672 1.02 43.42 3.46
C GLU A 672 1.66 42.87 4.73
N LYS A 673 1.63 41.54 4.92
CA LYS A 673 2.29 40.85 6.04
C LYS A 673 3.81 41.07 6.03
N TYR A 674 4.47 40.86 4.89
CA TYR A 674 5.91 41.10 4.74
C TYR A 674 6.28 42.55 5.04
N ARG A 675 5.60 43.51 4.40
CA ARG A 675 5.78 44.95 4.65
C ARG A 675 5.59 45.29 6.14
N THR A 676 4.57 44.73 6.78
CA THR A 676 4.28 44.97 8.21
C THR A 676 5.39 44.45 9.11
N ILE A 677 5.89 43.23 8.89
CA ILE A 677 7.01 42.67 9.64
C ILE A 677 8.29 43.50 9.43
N MET A 678 8.64 43.80 8.17
CA MET A 678 9.87 44.50 7.83
C MET A 678 9.89 45.94 8.37
N ASN A 679 8.77 46.67 8.26
CA ASN A 679 8.65 48.04 8.77
C ASN A 679 8.69 48.14 10.30
N ASN A 680 8.48 47.02 11.01
CA ASN A 680 8.38 47.00 12.47
C ASN A 680 9.48 46.19 13.17
N GLY A 681 10.62 46.00 12.49
CA GLY A 681 11.85 45.48 13.08
C GLY A 681 12.71 44.63 12.15
N GLY A 682 12.42 44.65 10.84
CA GLY A 682 13.24 44.04 9.80
C GLY A 682 13.53 42.57 10.06
N ASP A 683 14.76 42.16 9.75
CA ASP A 683 15.28 40.81 9.94
C ASP A 683 15.11 40.27 11.36
N GLU A 684 15.13 41.12 12.39
CA GLU A 684 14.93 40.65 13.77
C GLU A 684 13.50 40.12 13.96
N GLN A 685 12.50 40.81 13.42
CA GLN A 685 11.11 40.35 13.51
C GLN A 685 10.82 39.21 12.56
N LEU A 686 11.39 39.24 11.35
CA LEU A 686 11.29 38.12 10.43
C LEU A 686 11.91 36.85 11.05
N ARG A 687 13.00 36.98 11.81
CA ARG A 687 13.61 35.85 12.52
C ARG A 687 12.73 35.29 13.64
N LYS A 688 12.02 36.15 14.39
CA LYS A 688 11.04 35.70 15.39
C LYS A 688 9.84 35.01 14.75
N TRP A 689 9.39 35.51 13.59
CA TRP A 689 8.38 34.89 12.74
C TRP A 689 8.85 33.47 12.34
N THR A 690 10.01 33.34 11.70
CA THR A 690 10.61 32.04 11.32
C THR A 690 10.80 31.10 12.51
N GLN A 691 11.31 31.60 13.66
CA GLN A 691 11.46 30.81 14.88
C GLN A 691 10.14 30.17 15.32
N ALA A 692 9.05 30.95 15.34
CA ALA A 692 7.74 30.48 15.75
C ALA A 692 7.17 29.43 14.77
N TYR A 693 7.40 29.60 13.46
CA TYR A 693 7.05 28.59 12.47
C TYR A 693 7.78 27.26 12.74
N LEU A 694 9.11 27.30 12.90
CA LEU A 694 9.92 26.11 13.19
C LEU A 694 9.47 25.41 14.49
N ALA A 695 9.13 26.18 15.53
CA ALA A 695 8.58 25.65 16.77
C ALA A 695 7.23 24.93 16.54
N CYS A 696 6.34 25.49 15.72
CA CYS A 696 5.09 24.82 15.34
C CYS A 696 5.33 23.55 14.50
N VAL A 697 6.30 23.56 13.59
CA VAL A 697 6.69 22.37 12.81
C VAL A 697 7.19 21.26 13.73
N ALA A 698 8.10 21.57 14.67
CA ALA A 698 8.61 20.60 15.63
C ALA A 698 7.52 20.05 16.57
N PHE A 699 6.57 20.90 16.97
CA PHE A 699 5.42 20.49 17.78
C PHE A 699 4.50 19.49 17.04
N VAL A 700 4.26 19.70 15.74
CA VAL A 700 3.47 18.80 14.91
C VAL A 700 4.22 17.50 14.65
N ASP A 701 5.54 17.55 14.46
CA ASP A 701 6.36 16.33 14.36
C ASP A 701 6.23 15.43 15.60
N ASP A 702 6.22 16.02 16.82
CA ASP A 702 5.96 15.26 18.06
C ASP A 702 4.57 14.59 18.06
N GLN A 703 3.54 15.27 17.54
CA GLN A 703 2.19 14.72 17.44
C GLN A 703 2.12 13.59 16.40
N THR A 704 2.80 13.74 15.26
CA THR A 704 3.00 12.68 14.27
C THR A 704 3.71 11.49 14.92
N GLY A 705 4.75 11.71 15.73
CA GLY A 705 5.44 10.67 16.48
C GLY A 705 4.52 9.82 17.34
N LYS A 706 3.62 10.45 18.11
CA LYS A 706 2.63 9.74 18.95
C LYS A 706 1.71 8.83 18.15
N VAL A 707 1.24 9.30 16.99
CA VAL A 707 0.39 8.49 16.09
C VAL A 707 1.18 7.32 15.51
N LEU A 708 2.41 7.56 15.04
CA LEU A 708 3.27 6.52 14.50
C LEU A 708 3.60 5.45 15.54
N ASP A 709 3.91 5.86 16.77
CA ASP A 709 4.23 4.94 17.87
C ASP A 709 3.02 4.06 18.23
N ALA A 710 1.82 4.64 18.28
CA ALA A 710 0.59 3.87 18.51
C ALA A 710 0.31 2.89 17.37
N LEU A 711 0.50 3.31 16.12
CA LEU A 711 0.32 2.43 14.96
C LEU A 711 1.33 1.26 14.99
N GLU A 712 2.60 1.54 15.28
CA GLU A 712 3.66 0.53 15.38
C GLU A 712 3.43 -0.48 16.52
N GLN A 713 2.81 -0.03 17.61
CA GLN A 713 2.43 -0.89 18.75
C GLN A 713 1.10 -1.64 18.52
N SER A 714 0.31 -1.21 17.54
CA SER A 714 -0.95 -1.84 17.16
C SER A 714 -0.74 -3.10 16.32
N PRO A 715 -1.74 -4.00 16.22
CA PRO A 715 -1.67 -5.13 15.29
C PRO A 715 -1.75 -4.73 13.80
N TYR A 716 -1.92 -3.44 13.50
CA TYR A 716 -2.10 -2.93 12.13
C TYR A 716 -0.77 -2.52 11.47
N ALA A 717 0.34 -2.47 12.21
CA ALA A 717 1.62 -1.93 11.75
C ALA A 717 2.11 -2.52 10.42
N ALA A 718 1.92 -3.82 10.20
CA ALA A 718 2.40 -4.52 9.01
C ALA A 718 1.47 -4.38 7.78
N ASN A 719 0.25 -3.87 7.95
CA ASN A 719 -0.78 -3.80 6.91
C ASN A 719 -1.28 -2.37 6.65
N THR A 720 -0.47 -1.35 6.94
CA THR A 720 -0.94 0.05 6.88
C THR A 720 -0.06 0.87 5.94
N ILE A 721 -0.69 1.49 4.94
CA ILE A 721 -0.11 2.56 4.15
C ILE A 721 -0.23 3.85 4.95
N ILE A 722 0.88 4.55 5.16
CA ILE A 722 0.97 5.79 5.91
C ILE A 722 1.40 6.90 4.96
N VAL A 723 0.61 7.96 4.89
CA VAL A 723 0.91 9.17 4.14
C VAL A 723 1.08 10.33 5.10
N PHE A 724 2.17 11.08 4.95
CA PHE A 724 2.35 12.38 5.56
C PHE A 724 2.46 13.44 4.47
N THR A 725 1.64 14.51 4.56
CA THR A 725 1.61 15.57 3.56
C THR A 725 1.20 16.93 4.14
N SER A 726 1.27 17.97 3.33
CA SER A 726 0.61 19.27 3.56
C SER A 726 -0.48 19.52 2.52
N ASP A 727 -1.46 20.40 2.81
CA ASP A 727 -2.42 20.86 1.81
C ASP A 727 -1.85 21.93 0.87
N HIS A 728 -0.90 22.74 1.34
CA HIS A 728 -0.10 23.69 0.55
C HIS A 728 1.12 24.15 1.35
N GLY A 729 2.04 24.83 0.66
CA GLY A 729 3.20 25.45 1.31
C GLY A 729 2.89 26.84 1.89
N TYR A 730 3.96 27.59 2.20
CA TYR A 730 3.93 28.92 2.80
C TYR A 730 5.26 29.65 2.57
N HIS A 731 5.20 30.92 2.15
CA HIS A 731 6.38 31.78 1.99
C HIS A 731 6.92 32.32 3.31
N MET A 732 8.25 32.43 3.41
CA MET A 732 9.00 32.93 4.57
C MET A 732 9.78 34.23 4.27
N GLY A 733 9.44 34.90 3.17
CA GLY A 733 9.95 36.23 2.81
C GLY A 733 10.47 36.31 1.38
N GLU A 734 10.63 35.16 0.72
CA GLU A 734 10.91 35.05 -0.72
C GLU A 734 9.88 35.88 -1.51
N LYS A 735 10.30 36.52 -2.60
CA LYS A 735 9.44 37.40 -3.42
C LYS A 735 8.79 38.56 -2.63
N GLU A 736 9.39 38.96 -1.50
CA GLU A 736 8.85 39.97 -0.58
C GLU A 736 7.44 39.63 -0.07
N TYR A 737 7.19 38.34 0.15
CA TYR A 737 5.87 37.78 0.44
C TYR A 737 5.89 36.89 1.70
N LEU A 738 4.89 37.04 2.59
CA LEU A 738 4.69 36.19 3.77
C LEU A 738 3.27 35.64 3.82
N PHE A 739 2.94 34.69 2.95
CA PHE A 739 1.66 33.99 2.96
C PHE A 739 1.70 32.78 2.03
N LYS A 740 0.51 32.23 1.76
CA LYS A 740 0.22 31.23 0.72
C LYS A 740 -0.52 31.85 -0.46
N TYR A 741 -1.07 31.02 -1.34
CA TYR A 741 -1.96 31.36 -2.45
C TYR A 741 -1.30 32.06 -3.65
N SER A 742 0.03 32.03 -3.71
CA SER A 742 0.81 32.46 -4.88
C SER A 742 1.09 31.27 -5.82
N PRO A 743 1.38 31.51 -7.11
CA PRO A 743 1.81 30.44 -8.03
C PRO A 743 3.29 30.04 -7.86
N TRP A 744 4.03 30.66 -6.95
CA TRP A 744 5.47 30.41 -6.73
C TRP A 744 5.75 29.12 -5.97
N GLU A 745 7.02 28.74 -5.94
CA GLU A 745 7.52 27.51 -5.35
C GLU A 745 7.04 27.26 -3.93
N GLU A 746 7.25 28.21 -3.03
CA GLU A 746 7.10 28.05 -1.59
C GLU A 746 5.64 27.86 -1.19
N SER A 747 4.70 28.37 -1.99
CA SER A 747 3.27 28.19 -1.75
C SER A 747 2.72 26.90 -2.36
N VAL A 748 3.30 26.44 -3.47
CA VAL A 748 2.81 25.28 -4.23
C VAL A 748 3.45 23.98 -3.77
N ARG A 749 4.76 23.95 -3.51
CA ARG A 749 5.48 22.75 -3.10
C ARG A 749 5.07 22.33 -1.70
N ILE A 750 4.91 21.02 -1.54
CA ILE A 750 4.55 20.41 -0.27
C ILE A 750 5.48 19.22 0.05
N PRO A 751 5.64 18.88 1.33
CA PRO A 751 6.16 17.58 1.70
C PRO A 751 5.15 16.50 1.34
N LEU A 752 5.64 15.38 0.78
CA LEU A 752 4.86 14.16 0.61
C LEU A 752 5.76 12.96 0.91
N VAL A 753 5.40 12.21 1.95
CA VAL A 753 6.10 10.99 2.38
C VAL A 753 5.08 9.86 2.46
N VAL A 754 5.39 8.72 1.85
CA VAL A 754 4.53 7.53 1.86
C VAL A 754 5.35 6.33 2.30
N SER A 755 4.82 5.51 3.20
CA SER A 755 5.43 4.24 3.61
C SER A 755 4.38 3.17 3.83
N GLY A 756 4.77 1.90 3.85
CA GLY A 756 3.87 0.77 4.12
C GLY A 756 4.17 -0.44 3.24
N PRO A 757 3.31 -1.46 3.27
CA PRO A 757 3.48 -2.66 2.42
C PRO A 757 3.48 -2.27 0.93
N GLY A 758 4.37 -2.88 0.13
CA GLY A 758 4.56 -2.55 -1.29
C GLY A 758 5.42 -1.32 -1.56
N VAL A 759 5.66 -0.44 -0.58
CA VAL A 759 6.38 0.82 -0.79
C VAL A 759 7.89 0.62 -0.60
N ALA A 760 8.69 1.13 -1.53
CA ALA A 760 10.15 1.15 -1.44
C ALA A 760 10.62 1.89 -0.18
N THR A 761 11.76 1.48 0.36
CA THR A 761 12.26 1.99 1.65
C THR A 761 13.47 2.89 1.47
N ASN A 762 13.51 4.00 2.21
CA ASN A 762 14.60 4.97 2.24
C ASN A 762 14.97 5.50 0.84
N GLN A 763 13.96 5.78 0.01
CA GLN A 763 14.13 6.31 -1.34
C GLN A 763 13.59 7.74 -1.45
N ALA A 764 14.10 8.49 -2.43
CA ALA A 764 13.58 9.78 -2.82
C ALA A 764 13.09 9.71 -4.28
N CYS A 765 11.97 10.38 -4.57
CA CYS A 765 11.40 10.47 -5.91
C CYS A 765 11.34 11.93 -6.35
N THR A 766 11.98 12.25 -7.50
CA THR A 766 12.01 13.59 -8.09
C THR A 766 10.91 13.83 -9.11
N THR A 767 10.26 12.76 -9.56
CA THR A 767 9.14 12.81 -10.51
C THR A 767 8.08 13.79 -9.98
N PRO A 768 7.62 14.75 -10.80
CA PRO A 768 6.60 15.69 -10.38
C PRO A 768 5.28 14.97 -10.12
N VAL A 769 4.69 15.21 -8.96
CA VAL A 769 3.40 14.63 -8.54
C VAL A 769 2.55 15.71 -7.86
N SER A 770 1.25 15.50 -7.75
CA SER A 770 0.33 16.46 -7.14
C SER A 770 -0.56 15.80 -6.09
N LEU A 771 -1.13 16.57 -5.16
CA LEU A 771 -2.01 16.03 -4.12
C LEU A 771 -3.17 15.20 -4.68
N ILE A 772 -3.67 15.57 -5.86
CA ILE A 772 -4.80 14.87 -6.49
C ILE A 772 -4.50 13.39 -6.79
N ASP A 773 -3.23 13.02 -6.89
CA ASP A 773 -2.77 11.67 -7.18
C ASP A 773 -2.96 10.71 -5.99
N LEU A 774 -3.20 11.22 -4.78
CA LEU A 774 -3.39 10.39 -3.59
C LEU A 774 -4.69 9.57 -3.62
N TYR A 775 -5.81 10.13 -4.10
CA TYR A 775 -7.08 9.39 -4.18
C TYR A 775 -6.95 8.15 -5.10
N PRO A 776 -6.54 8.26 -6.39
CA PRO A 776 -6.35 7.09 -7.24
C PRO A 776 -5.31 6.11 -6.65
N THR A 777 -4.27 6.61 -5.98
CA THR A 777 -3.30 5.74 -5.26
C THR A 777 -3.97 4.92 -4.16
N PHE A 778 -4.84 5.53 -3.35
CA PHE A 778 -5.50 4.84 -2.25
C PHE A 778 -6.45 3.76 -2.74
N ILE A 779 -7.23 4.01 -3.79
CA ILE A 779 -8.11 2.99 -4.36
C ILE A 779 -7.34 1.87 -5.06
N ASP A 780 -6.17 2.16 -5.66
CA ASP A 780 -5.28 1.16 -6.25
C ASP A 780 -4.76 0.18 -5.18
N TYR A 781 -4.14 0.69 -4.11
CA TYR A 781 -3.69 -0.15 -2.98
C TYR A 781 -4.86 -0.87 -2.29
N ALA A 782 -6.00 -0.19 -2.12
CA ALA A 782 -7.19 -0.75 -1.48
C ALA A 782 -7.94 -1.75 -2.39
N ARG A 783 -7.59 -1.80 -3.68
CA ARG A 783 -8.23 -2.61 -4.73
C ARG A 783 -9.73 -2.29 -4.84
N LEU A 784 -10.05 -1.00 -4.88
CA LEU A 784 -11.41 -0.48 -5.00
C LEU A 784 -11.68 0.00 -6.43
N PRO A 785 -12.92 -0.12 -6.92
CA PRO A 785 -13.27 0.41 -8.24
C PRO A 785 -13.21 1.94 -8.23
N GLU A 786 -13.02 2.54 -9.40
CA GLU A 786 -13.08 3.99 -9.52
C GLU A 786 -14.51 4.52 -9.23
N PRO A 787 -14.70 5.47 -8.30
CA PRO A 787 -16.04 5.98 -7.91
C PRO A 787 -16.71 6.82 -9.00
N HIS A 788 -15.89 7.60 -9.69
CA HIS A 788 -16.20 8.53 -10.78
C HIS A 788 -14.86 8.87 -11.44
N LYS A 789 -14.89 9.46 -12.65
CA LYS A 789 -13.65 9.82 -13.35
C LYS A 789 -12.75 10.72 -12.48
N LEU A 790 -11.61 10.20 -12.06
CA LEU A 790 -10.59 10.93 -11.30
C LEU A 790 -9.66 11.67 -12.27
N ASP A 791 -9.21 12.86 -11.86
CA ASP A 791 -8.27 13.67 -12.66
C ASP A 791 -6.80 13.36 -12.36
N GLY A 792 -6.52 12.71 -11.22
CA GLY A 792 -5.18 12.29 -10.81
C GLY A 792 -4.79 10.90 -11.31
N PHE A 793 -3.56 10.50 -11.02
CA PHE A 793 -2.99 9.21 -11.41
C PHE A 793 -2.45 8.45 -10.19
N SER A 794 -2.47 7.13 -10.22
CA SER A 794 -1.90 6.33 -9.12
C SER A 794 -0.38 6.54 -9.04
N LEU A 795 0.11 6.87 -7.85
CA LEU A 795 1.54 6.97 -7.51
C LEU A 795 2.18 5.61 -7.30
N ARG A 796 1.39 4.52 -7.32
CA ARG A 796 1.87 3.19 -6.98
C ARG A 796 3.15 2.78 -7.74
N PRO A 797 3.28 2.95 -9.07
CA PRO A 797 4.54 2.63 -9.76
C PRO A 797 5.76 3.38 -9.19
N LEU A 798 5.59 4.65 -8.80
CA LEU A 798 6.65 5.48 -8.20
C LEU A 798 6.90 5.11 -6.73
N LEU A 799 5.93 4.51 -6.05
CA LEU A 799 6.08 4.04 -4.68
C LEU A 799 6.79 2.70 -4.61
N GLU A 800 6.51 1.79 -5.54
CA GLU A 800 7.16 0.47 -5.59
C GLU A 800 8.56 0.55 -6.24
N HIS A 801 8.72 1.40 -7.27
CA HIS A 801 9.95 1.54 -8.08
C HIS A 801 10.32 3.01 -8.37
N PRO A 802 10.60 3.84 -7.34
CA PRO A 802 10.92 5.26 -7.51
C PRO A 802 12.12 5.52 -8.42
N GLU A 803 13.10 4.60 -8.45
CA GLU A 803 14.32 4.69 -9.25
C GLU A 803 14.09 4.60 -10.76
N VAL A 804 12.97 3.99 -11.17
CA VAL A 804 12.62 3.85 -12.60
C VAL A 804 11.96 5.14 -13.11
N GLY A 805 11.22 5.85 -12.23
CA GLY A 805 10.54 7.11 -12.55
C GLY A 805 9.40 6.99 -13.57
N LYS A 806 9.01 5.77 -13.97
CA LYS A 806 7.97 5.53 -14.97
C LYS A 806 6.60 5.37 -14.30
N TRP A 807 5.66 6.19 -14.73
CA TRP A 807 4.26 6.15 -14.29
C TRP A 807 3.35 6.71 -15.39
N ASP A 808 2.04 6.63 -15.20
CA ASP A 808 1.04 7.02 -16.21
C ASP A 808 0.65 8.50 -16.16
N GLY A 809 1.11 9.24 -15.14
CA GLY A 809 0.83 10.66 -14.97
C GLY A 809 1.70 11.60 -15.83
N PRO A 810 1.38 12.90 -15.82
CA PRO A 810 2.10 13.90 -16.61
C PRO A 810 3.57 14.07 -16.13
N ALA A 811 4.41 14.58 -17.03
CA ALA A 811 5.80 14.94 -16.71
C ALA A 811 5.94 16.26 -15.92
N PHE A 812 4.83 16.79 -15.40
CA PHE A 812 4.76 18.04 -14.64
C PHE A 812 3.64 17.96 -13.59
N SER A 813 3.81 18.65 -12.47
CA SER A 813 2.72 18.96 -11.55
C SER A 813 2.01 20.25 -11.98
N LEU A 814 0.72 20.36 -11.64
CA LEU A 814 -0.12 21.50 -11.98
C LEU A 814 -0.75 22.09 -10.71
N ALA A 815 -0.59 23.39 -10.52
CA ALA A 815 -1.28 24.15 -9.49
C ALA A 815 -2.02 25.34 -10.11
N ALA A 816 -3.15 25.70 -9.53
CA ALA A 816 -3.92 26.87 -9.94
C ALA A 816 -4.18 27.82 -8.77
N SER A 817 -3.95 29.11 -8.98
CA SER A 817 -4.16 30.18 -8.00
C SER A 817 -5.21 31.15 -8.53
N ALA A 818 -6.16 31.54 -7.68
CA ALA A 818 -7.25 32.40 -8.16
C ALA A 818 -6.81 33.85 -8.34
N SER A 819 -7.36 34.50 -9.36
CA SER A 819 -7.21 35.94 -9.59
C SER A 819 -8.26 36.75 -8.84
N THR A 820 -8.20 38.08 -8.94
CA THR A 820 -9.21 38.97 -8.35
C THR A 820 -10.52 39.04 -9.14
N VAL A 821 -10.62 38.34 -10.28
CA VAL A 821 -11.83 38.31 -11.10
C VAL A 821 -13.02 37.82 -10.25
N PRO A 822 -14.11 38.61 -10.13
CA PRO A 822 -15.25 38.23 -9.31
C PRO A 822 -15.94 36.97 -9.86
N VAL A 823 -16.23 36.03 -8.97
CA VAL A 823 -17.02 34.84 -9.26
C VAL A 823 -18.26 34.84 -8.39
N GLU A 824 -19.42 34.55 -9.00
CA GLU A 824 -20.68 34.44 -8.28
C GLU A 824 -20.69 33.24 -7.33
N GLN A 825 -21.47 33.35 -6.25
CA GLN A 825 -21.56 32.29 -5.25
C GLN A 825 -22.14 31.00 -5.86
N ASN A 826 -21.50 29.87 -5.60
CA ASN A 826 -21.82 28.54 -6.12
C ASN A 826 -21.69 28.37 -7.64
N VAL A 827 -21.09 29.34 -8.34
CA VAL A 827 -20.78 29.22 -9.77
C VAL A 827 -19.32 28.78 -9.94
N PRO A 828 -19.03 27.76 -10.77
CA PRO A 828 -17.66 27.41 -11.16
C PRO A 828 -16.96 28.60 -11.82
N ALA A 829 -15.76 28.93 -11.37
CA ALA A 829 -14.94 29.96 -12.01
C ALA A 829 -14.37 29.44 -13.33
N ASN A 830 -14.20 30.34 -14.30
CA ASN A 830 -13.55 30.04 -15.55
C ASN A 830 -12.03 29.88 -15.33
N ALA A 831 -11.45 28.82 -15.89
CA ALA A 831 -10.02 28.54 -15.82
C ALA A 831 -9.18 29.64 -16.48
N ALA A 832 -9.65 30.21 -17.60
CA ALA A 832 -8.94 31.28 -18.32
C ALA A 832 -8.79 32.57 -17.51
N ASP A 833 -9.58 32.74 -16.45
CA ASP A 833 -9.52 33.89 -15.56
C ASP A 833 -8.55 33.67 -14.37
N GLN A 834 -7.81 32.55 -14.32
CA GLN A 834 -6.93 32.19 -13.19
C GLN A 834 -5.44 32.16 -13.59
N HIS A 835 -4.57 32.02 -12.59
CA HIS A 835 -3.13 31.85 -12.78
C HIS A 835 -2.73 30.39 -12.56
N PHE A 836 -1.72 29.92 -13.30
CA PHE A 836 -1.28 28.52 -13.27
C PHE A 836 0.22 28.40 -13.05
N SER A 837 0.62 27.37 -12.31
CA SER A 837 2.01 26.95 -12.17
C SER A 837 2.17 25.51 -12.61
N LEU A 838 3.13 25.26 -13.49
CA LEU A 838 3.51 23.94 -13.98
C LEU A 838 4.96 23.68 -13.59
N ARG A 839 5.23 22.58 -12.89
CA ARG A 839 6.60 22.22 -12.49
C ARG A 839 6.99 20.84 -13.00
N THR A 840 8.02 20.83 -13.85
CA THR A 840 8.74 19.61 -14.27
C THR A 840 9.87 19.32 -13.28
N GLU A 841 10.69 18.29 -13.50
CA GLU A 841 11.89 18.05 -12.69
C GLU A 841 12.91 19.20 -12.75
N ARG A 842 12.91 20.00 -13.82
CA ARG A 842 13.90 21.06 -14.05
C ARG A 842 13.32 22.46 -14.05
N TYR A 843 12.17 22.65 -14.67
CA TYR A 843 11.61 23.98 -14.92
C TYR A 843 10.29 24.16 -14.18
N ARG A 844 10.10 25.35 -13.60
CA ARG A 844 8.78 25.89 -13.25
C ARG A 844 8.38 26.92 -14.30
N TYR A 845 7.14 26.82 -14.78
CA TYR A 845 6.51 27.78 -15.67
C TYR A 845 5.24 28.32 -15.02
N ILE A 846 5.11 29.64 -14.98
CA ILE A 846 3.92 30.33 -14.47
C ILE A 846 3.25 31.07 -15.62
N HIS A 847 1.93 30.91 -15.72
CA HIS A 847 1.10 31.62 -16.68
C HIS A 847 0.06 32.45 -15.94
N CYS A 848 0.08 33.76 -16.17
CA CYS A 848 -0.89 34.67 -15.60
C CYS A 848 -2.05 34.91 -16.57
N ARG A 849 -3.25 35.19 -16.05
CA ARG A 849 -4.46 35.33 -16.87
C ARG A 849 -4.41 36.46 -17.93
N ASN A 850 -3.51 37.44 -17.79
CA ASN A 850 -3.33 38.50 -18.79
C ASN A 850 -2.30 38.14 -19.88
N GLY A 851 -1.74 36.92 -19.83
CA GLY A 851 -0.73 36.44 -20.76
C GLY A 851 0.72 36.71 -20.34
N GLU A 852 0.97 37.35 -19.18
CA GLU A 852 2.32 37.40 -18.62
C GLU A 852 2.79 36.00 -18.20
N GLU A 853 4.09 35.76 -18.32
CA GLU A 853 4.71 34.45 -18.11
C GLU A 853 5.97 34.57 -17.25
N GLU A 854 6.22 33.57 -16.43
CA GLU A 854 7.48 33.37 -15.73
C GLU A 854 8.05 31.99 -16.03
N LEU A 855 9.38 31.86 -16.11
CA LEU A 855 10.06 30.58 -16.29
C LEU A 855 11.34 30.53 -15.45
N TYR A 856 11.47 29.54 -14.58
CA TYR A 856 12.62 29.35 -13.70
C TYR A 856 13.30 28.00 -13.94
N ASP A 857 14.64 27.98 -14.00
CA ASP A 857 15.46 26.76 -14.18
C ASP A 857 16.01 26.29 -12.82
N HIS A 858 15.29 25.42 -12.13
CA HIS A 858 15.61 24.94 -10.78
C HIS A 858 16.97 24.25 -10.67
N ARG A 859 17.54 23.80 -11.78
CA ARG A 859 18.88 23.20 -11.79
C ARG A 859 19.97 24.24 -11.55
N ASN A 860 19.79 25.45 -12.07
CA ASN A 860 20.79 26.53 -12.03
C ASN A 860 20.38 27.70 -11.14
N ASP A 861 19.08 27.80 -10.84
CA ASP A 861 18.42 28.85 -10.06
C ASP A 861 17.37 28.21 -9.13
N PRO A 862 17.78 27.49 -8.08
CA PRO A 862 16.87 26.78 -7.18
C PRO A 862 16.01 27.71 -6.31
N HIS A 863 16.31 29.02 -6.29
CA HIS A 863 15.56 30.04 -5.53
C HIS A 863 14.67 30.91 -6.43
N GLU A 864 14.55 30.58 -7.72
CA GLU A 864 13.69 31.30 -8.68
C GLU A 864 13.98 32.82 -8.75
N TRP A 865 15.25 33.23 -8.67
CA TRP A 865 15.65 34.65 -8.70
C TRP A 865 15.74 35.25 -10.10
N LYS A 866 15.67 34.43 -11.15
CA LYS A 866 15.80 34.89 -12.53
C LYS A 866 14.72 34.33 -13.43
N ASN A 867 13.74 35.15 -13.74
CA ASN A 867 12.72 34.88 -14.74
C ASN A 867 13.33 34.84 -16.16
N LEU A 868 13.25 33.66 -16.79
CA LEU A 868 13.78 33.38 -18.12
C LEU A 868 12.74 33.49 -19.24
N ALA A 869 11.50 33.88 -18.95
CA ALA A 869 10.42 33.92 -19.95
C ALA A 869 10.72 34.88 -21.12
N GLY A 870 11.42 35.99 -20.84
CA GLY A 870 11.88 36.94 -21.84
C GLY A 870 13.16 36.55 -22.58
N ASN A 871 13.84 35.46 -22.19
CA ASN A 871 15.08 35.03 -22.83
C ASN A 871 14.77 34.26 -24.13
N PRO A 872 15.30 34.68 -25.30
CA PRO A 872 15.11 33.98 -26.57
C PRO A 872 15.53 32.50 -26.55
N GLU A 873 16.50 32.11 -25.71
CA GLU A 873 16.95 30.72 -25.56
C GLU A 873 15.91 29.81 -24.88
N SER A 874 14.96 30.39 -24.14
CA SER A 874 13.90 29.68 -23.42
C SER A 874 12.70 29.33 -24.30
N GLU A 875 12.59 29.87 -25.51
CA GLU A 875 11.37 29.82 -26.32
C GLU A 875 10.94 28.39 -26.66
N GLN A 876 11.88 27.45 -26.84
CA GLN A 876 11.54 26.04 -27.05
C GLN A 876 10.85 25.42 -25.83
N VAL A 877 11.35 25.74 -24.62
CA VAL A 877 10.80 25.24 -23.35
C VAL A 877 9.42 25.88 -23.10
N LEU A 878 9.28 27.19 -23.30
CA LEU A 878 8.01 27.90 -23.19
C LEU A 878 6.95 27.32 -24.14
N ARG A 879 7.30 27.02 -25.39
CA ARG A 879 6.37 26.41 -26.34
C ARG A 879 5.83 25.06 -25.86
N ALA A 880 6.67 24.23 -25.23
CA ALA A 880 6.25 22.96 -24.66
C ALA A 880 5.23 23.18 -23.53
N PHE A 881 5.54 24.06 -22.57
CA PHE A 881 4.62 24.40 -21.47
C PHE A 881 3.32 25.02 -21.95
N ARG A 882 3.37 25.98 -22.88
CA ARG A 882 2.18 26.59 -23.51
C ARG A 882 1.31 25.53 -24.20
N CYS A 883 1.92 24.50 -24.81
CA CYS A 883 1.18 23.41 -25.43
C CYS A 883 0.47 22.55 -24.38
N GLU A 884 1.15 22.17 -23.30
CA GLU A 884 0.53 21.42 -22.21
C GLU A 884 -0.57 22.20 -21.51
N LEU A 885 -0.33 23.47 -21.17
CA LEU A 885 -1.31 24.30 -20.49
C LEU A 885 -2.57 24.54 -21.34
N LYS A 886 -2.44 24.66 -22.67
CA LYS A 886 -3.60 24.74 -23.57
C LYS A 886 -4.49 23.51 -23.47
N LYS A 887 -3.93 22.31 -23.30
CA LYS A 887 -4.71 21.07 -23.11
C LYS A 887 -5.46 21.06 -21.78
N VAL A 888 -5.03 21.86 -20.80
CA VAL A 888 -5.61 21.94 -19.46
C VAL A 888 -6.69 23.04 -19.39
N ILE A 889 -6.43 24.22 -19.96
CA ILE A 889 -7.34 25.39 -19.85
C ILE A 889 -8.46 25.37 -20.90
N LEU A 890 -8.26 24.73 -22.06
CA LEU A 890 -9.19 24.78 -23.20
C LEU A 890 -10.06 23.51 -23.38
N VAL A 891 -10.24 22.71 -22.33
CA VAL A 891 -11.18 21.58 -22.39
C VAL A 891 -12.60 22.13 -22.17
N ASP A 892 -13.28 22.39 -23.29
CA ASP A 892 -14.72 22.70 -23.34
C ASP A 892 -15.60 21.51 -22.92
#